data_AF-A0A835AMD9-F1
#
_entry.id   AF-A0A835AMD9-F1
#
_cell.length_a   1.000
_cell.length_b   1.000
_cell.length_c   1.000
_cell.angle_alpha   90.00
_cell.angle_beta   90.00
_cell.angle_gamma   90.00
#
_symmetry.space_group_name_H-M   'P 1'
#
loop_
_entity.id
_entity.type
_entity.pdbx_description
1 polymer ?
#
loop_
_entity_poly.entity_id
_entity_poly.type
_entity_poly.pdbx_seq_one_letter_code
_entity_poly.pdbx_strand_id
1 'polypeptide(L)'
;MTTSKGADKKEVPAPSYRSLDAPVANPVDKFALLPAFLKVRGLVKEHIDSFNYFIIKGIRNIVEANNRIEARNDPNIYLRYALYAISHLIPPQCECPLDPGGYFIVKGTEKVSLELARGLSFPPSWLIPGFDLHPYVGHLYFLSIRVIASVTSSTHEIKSKTVITLDKEKIYLQLNQFTKLIPIIVVMKAMGMESDQEVVQMVGRDPRYGDLLFPSIQECAFERIYTQQQALQYMDEKVTYPGAGNQKDYVGNKRLELSGQLISLLFEHLFKTMNSQAVELMNKNSDRTRSSPSDFSQLIKHESITSGLERAISTGNWDIKRFRMHRKGVSQHCIHIASDGGLVCRPLIIADNGISRVKEHHMKELRLSLHVGYNKLGAGQNATVAVMGYSGYDIEDAIVMNKSSLDRVLILLDEFYAMCFMVFNSPPRDYKDSPAIYKAVDGETTVVDRVMLCSDTNDKLSIKCIIRHTRRPEVWFIFRIHLILALTLKNLALKDSPILYKFFIPSCLTDCPFIFCLISRMTIGKMIELIGGKAGVSSGRFHYGSAFGEPSGNADKVEDISNTLVKHGFSYNGKDLLYSGALLHCILGQPLEAYIFMGPIYYQKLKHMVLDKMHARASGPRVLLTRQPTEGRSRDGGLASLYILQFYDYGPSTLSC
;
A
#
# COMPACT_ATOMS: atom_id res chain seq x y z
N MET A 1 -52.25 -48.56 -26.42
CA MET A 1 -51.33 -47.42 -26.34
C MET A 1 -51.96 -46.37 -25.44
N THR A 2 -51.48 -46.26 -24.19
CA THR A 2 -51.96 -45.27 -23.20
C THR A 2 -50.75 -44.45 -22.77
N THR A 3 -50.74 -43.18 -23.16
CA THR A 3 -49.64 -42.24 -22.95
C THR A 3 -49.74 -41.59 -21.57
N SER A 4 -48.62 -41.62 -20.84
CA SER A 4 -48.43 -41.01 -19.53
C SER A 4 -48.35 -39.47 -19.65
N LYS A 5 -49.20 -38.77 -18.90
CA LYS A 5 -49.12 -37.30 -18.70
C LYS A 5 -47.85 -36.95 -17.90
N GLY A 6 -47.11 -35.97 -18.38
CA GLY A 6 -45.90 -35.43 -17.75
C GLY A 6 -46.21 -34.67 -16.47
N ALA A 7 -45.31 -34.77 -15.50
CA ALA A 7 -45.35 -34.04 -14.24
C ALA A 7 -44.81 -32.61 -14.42
N ASP A 8 -45.58 -31.63 -13.97
CA ASP A 8 -45.23 -30.21 -13.95
C ASP A 8 -43.97 -29.95 -13.09
N LYS A 9 -42.97 -29.32 -13.70
CA LYS A 9 -41.83 -28.73 -12.98
C LYS A 9 -42.31 -27.49 -12.26
N LYS A 10 -42.40 -27.52 -10.93
CA LYS A 10 -42.61 -26.32 -10.11
C LYS A 10 -41.44 -25.35 -10.33
N GLU A 11 -41.74 -24.15 -10.86
CA GLU A 11 -40.82 -23.02 -10.91
C GLU A 11 -40.42 -22.62 -9.49
N VAL A 12 -39.11 -22.57 -9.23
CA VAL A 12 -38.56 -22.06 -7.96
C VAL A 12 -38.59 -20.52 -8.03
N PRO A 13 -39.22 -19.82 -7.07
CA PRO A 13 -39.28 -18.37 -7.10
C PRO A 13 -37.88 -17.76 -6.97
N ALA A 14 -37.64 -16.67 -7.71
CA ALA A 14 -36.37 -15.95 -7.68
C ALA A 14 -36.03 -15.48 -6.24
N PRO A 15 -34.78 -15.64 -5.78
CA PRO A 15 -34.41 -15.30 -4.41
C PRO A 15 -34.54 -13.79 -4.15
N SER A 16 -35.24 -13.43 -3.07
CA SER A 16 -35.33 -12.05 -2.59
C SER A 16 -34.02 -11.66 -1.88
N TYR A 17 -33.64 -10.37 -1.88
CA TYR A 17 -32.36 -9.91 -1.31
C TYR A 17 -32.15 -10.34 0.17
N ARG A 18 -33.22 -10.40 0.97
CA ARG A 18 -33.18 -10.89 2.37
C ARG A 18 -32.94 -12.40 2.52
N SER A 19 -33.19 -13.19 1.47
CA SER A 19 -32.95 -14.65 1.48
C SER A 19 -31.49 -15.03 1.24
N LEU A 20 -30.66 -14.11 0.72
CA LEU A 20 -29.23 -14.32 0.47
C LEU A 20 -28.36 -14.13 1.72
N ASP A 21 -28.84 -13.37 2.72
CA ASP A 21 -28.15 -13.15 4.00
C ASP A 21 -28.42 -14.27 5.04
N ALA A 22 -29.19 -15.29 4.68
CA ALA A 22 -29.51 -16.39 5.59
C ALA A 22 -28.24 -17.24 5.89
N PRO A 23 -28.00 -17.61 7.17
CA PRO A 23 -26.83 -18.40 7.55
C PRO A 23 -26.88 -19.80 6.91
N VAL A 24 -25.74 -20.26 6.40
CA VAL A 24 -25.57 -21.61 5.84
C VAL A 24 -25.75 -22.67 6.94
N ALA A 25 -26.65 -23.63 6.71
CA ALA A 25 -27.11 -24.58 7.74
C ALA A 25 -26.01 -25.52 8.30
N ASN A 26 -24.97 -25.84 7.52
CA ASN A 26 -23.86 -26.72 7.94
C ASN A 26 -22.50 -26.08 7.58
N PRO A 27 -21.89 -25.28 8.48
CA PRO A 27 -20.59 -24.68 8.22
C PRO A 27 -19.48 -25.75 8.36
N VAL A 28 -18.99 -26.25 7.22
CA VAL A 28 -17.72 -27.00 7.18
C VAL A 28 -16.58 -26.03 7.56
N ASP A 29 -15.62 -26.49 8.36
CA ASP A 29 -14.40 -25.76 8.68
C ASP A 29 -13.61 -25.43 7.40
N LYS A 30 -13.52 -24.14 7.07
CA LYS A 30 -13.01 -23.63 5.78
C LYS A 30 -11.59 -23.07 5.87
N PHE A 31 -10.99 -23.02 7.06
CA PHE A 31 -9.69 -22.38 7.27
C PHE A 31 -8.58 -23.03 6.45
N ALA A 32 -8.62 -24.35 6.26
CA ALA A 32 -7.63 -25.09 5.47
C ALA A 32 -7.50 -24.61 4.01
N LEU A 33 -8.49 -23.90 3.46
CA LEU A 33 -8.41 -23.28 2.14
C LEU A 33 -7.43 -22.11 2.08
N LEU A 34 -7.29 -21.34 3.17
CA LEU A 34 -6.46 -20.14 3.18
C LEU A 34 -4.96 -20.49 3.03
N PRO A 35 -4.37 -21.42 3.79
CA PRO A 35 -3.00 -21.87 3.58
C PRO A 35 -2.77 -22.46 2.19
N ALA A 36 -3.71 -23.26 1.68
CA ALA A 36 -3.61 -23.85 0.35
C ALA A 36 -3.62 -22.78 -0.75
N PHE A 37 -4.49 -21.77 -0.62
CA PHE A 37 -4.52 -20.62 -1.52
C PHE A 37 -3.21 -19.83 -1.47
N LEU A 38 -2.70 -19.53 -0.28
CA LEU A 38 -1.43 -18.81 -0.09
C LEU A 38 -0.23 -19.60 -0.60
N LYS A 39 -0.26 -20.94 -0.59
CA LYS A 39 0.81 -21.76 -1.19
C LYS A 39 0.89 -21.60 -2.71
N VAL A 40 -0.26 -21.48 -3.37
CA VAL A 40 -0.33 -21.37 -4.84
C VAL A 40 -0.13 -19.93 -5.30
N ARG A 41 -0.84 -18.99 -4.68
CA ARG A 41 -0.87 -17.58 -5.08
C ARG A 41 0.10 -16.70 -4.31
N GLY A 42 0.69 -17.15 -3.19
CA GLY A 42 1.60 -16.35 -2.38
C GLY A 42 0.96 -15.06 -1.85
N LEU A 43 1.70 -14.32 -1.01
CA LEU A 43 1.33 -12.94 -0.63
C LEU A 43 1.96 -11.90 -1.57
N VAL A 44 3.13 -12.19 -2.12
CA VAL A 44 3.93 -11.27 -2.95
C VAL A 44 4.01 -11.72 -4.42
N LYS A 45 3.35 -12.84 -4.75
CA LYS A 45 3.43 -13.43 -6.09
C LYS A 45 2.76 -12.58 -7.16
N GLU A 46 1.90 -11.62 -6.79
CA GLU A 46 1.28 -10.71 -7.76
C GLU A 46 2.33 -9.91 -8.54
N HIS A 47 3.37 -9.45 -7.85
CA HIS A 47 4.52 -8.78 -8.48
C HIS A 47 5.31 -9.72 -9.40
N ILE A 48 5.51 -10.97 -8.96
CA ILE A 48 6.28 -11.98 -9.69
C ILE A 48 5.54 -12.43 -10.94
N ASP A 49 4.25 -12.76 -10.81
CA ASP A 49 3.39 -13.20 -11.92
C ASP A 49 3.24 -12.08 -12.97
N SER A 50 3.08 -10.82 -12.51
CA SER A 50 3.02 -9.65 -13.40
C SER A 50 4.33 -9.47 -14.18
N PHE A 51 5.48 -9.58 -13.51
CA PHE A 51 6.78 -9.46 -14.15
C PHE A 51 7.06 -10.64 -15.10
N ASN A 52 6.75 -11.86 -14.71
CA ASN A 52 6.86 -13.05 -15.56
C ASN A 52 6.01 -12.91 -16.83
N TYR A 53 4.78 -12.40 -16.70
CA TYR A 53 3.95 -12.10 -17.86
C TYR A 53 4.59 -11.05 -18.78
N PHE A 54 5.16 -9.98 -18.22
CA PHE A 54 5.87 -8.95 -18.99
C PHE A 54 7.06 -9.55 -19.77
N ILE A 55 7.87 -10.39 -19.13
CA ILE A 55 9.04 -11.04 -19.74
C ILE A 55 8.63 -12.00 -20.87
N ILE A 56 7.62 -12.84 -20.63
CA ILE A 56 7.21 -13.90 -21.57
C ILE A 56 6.39 -13.34 -22.74
N LYS A 57 5.45 -12.43 -22.47
CA LYS A 57 4.49 -11.91 -23.47
C LYS A 57 4.64 -10.42 -23.74
N GLY A 58 4.83 -9.61 -22.70
CA GLY A 58 4.87 -8.15 -22.82
C GLY A 58 5.95 -7.64 -23.76
N ILE A 59 7.19 -8.09 -23.58
CA ILE A 59 8.32 -7.71 -24.44
C ILE A 59 8.08 -8.13 -25.90
N ARG A 60 7.57 -9.34 -26.12
CA ARG A 60 7.24 -9.84 -27.46
C ARG A 60 6.30 -8.90 -28.20
N ASN A 61 5.19 -8.53 -27.56
CA ASN A 61 4.20 -7.66 -28.16
C ASN A 61 4.79 -6.29 -28.52
N ILE A 62 5.68 -5.74 -27.69
CA ILE A 62 6.34 -4.45 -27.92
C ILE A 62 7.31 -4.53 -29.11
N VAL A 63 8.11 -5.59 -29.19
CA VAL A 63 9.09 -5.79 -30.27
C VAL A 63 8.38 -6.08 -31.59
N GLU A 64 7.35 -6.92 -31.59
CA GLU A 64 6.55 -7.22 -32.79
C GLU A 64 5.87 -5.96 -33.35
N ALA A 65 5.33 -5.09 -32.48
CA ALA A 65 4.71 -3.84 -32.90
C ALA A 65 5.70 -2.80 -33.48
N ASN A 66 6.99 -2.93 -33.17
CA ASN A 66 8.05 -1.99 -33.59
C ASN A 66 9.19 -2.73 -34.31
N ASN A 67 8.84 -3.75 -35.09
CA ASN A 67 9.79 -4.73 -35.62
C ASN A 67 10.68 -4.23 -36.77
N ARG A 68 10.33 -3.11 -37.42
CA ARG A 68 11.02 -2.58 -38.60
C ARG A 68 11.41 -1.12 -38.40
N ILE A 69 12.66 -0.80 -38.71
CA ILE A 69 13.23 0.55 -38.69
C ILE A 69 13.77 0.85 -40.08
N GLU A 70 13.39 1.98 -40.66
CA GLU A 70 13.80 2.39 -42.01
C GLU A 70 14.54 3.72 -41.96
N ALA A 71 15.55 3.89 -42.82
CA ALA A 71 16.18 5.20 -43.02
C ALA A 71 15.22 6.16 -43.72
N ARG A 72 15.30 7.45 -43.39
CA ARG A 72 14.44 8.46 -44.05
C ARG A 72 14.88 8.77 -45.48
N ASN A 73 16.19 8.72 -45.72
CA ASN A 73 16.78 9.10 -47.00
C ASN A 73 16.73 7.94 -48.00
N ASP A 74 16.89 6.69 -47.54
CA ASP A 74 16.88 5.49 -48.38
C ASP A 74 16.00 4.36 -47.80
N PRO A 75 14.80 4.10 -48.36
CA PRO A 75 13.89 3.07 -47.84
C PRO A 75 14.40 1.62 -48.04
N ASN A 76 15.43 1.44 -48.85
CA ASN A 76 16.07 0.13 -49.08
C ASN A 76 16.95 -0.32 -47.90
N ILE A 77 17.36 0.62 -47.04
CA ILE A 77 18.17 0.32 -45.85
C ILE A 77 17.22 0.24 -44.65
N TYR A 78 17.00 -0.98 -44.15
CA TYR A 78 16.14 -1.23 -43.00
C TYR A 78 16.72 -2.27 -42.05
N LEU A 79 16.40 -2.11 -40.77
CA LEU A 79 16.69 -3.09 -39.72
C LEU A 79 15.40 -3.78 -39.30
N ARG A 80 15.46 -5.10 -39.14
CA ARG A 80 14.34 -5.91 -38.68
C ARG A 80 14.72 -6.73 -37.45
N TYR A 81 13.93 -6.62 -36.39
CA TYR A 81 14.07 -7.46 -35.20
C TYR A 81 13.39 -8.83 -35.46
N ALA A 82 14.18 -9.91 -35.47
CA ALA A 82 13.69 -11.26 -35.80
C ALA A 82 13.29 -12.08 -34.57
N LEU A 83 14.14 -12.14 -33.55
CA LEU A 83 13.94 -12.94 -32.34
C LEU A 83 14.55 -12.22 -31.14
N TYR A 84 13.92 -12.36 -29.97
CA TYR A 84 14.52 -11.98 -28.70
C TYR A 84 14.57 -13.22 -27.80
N ALA A 85 15.66 -13.37 -27.06
CA ALA A 85 15.82 -14.39 -26.03
C ALA A 85 16.37 -13.70 -24.79
N ILE A 86 15.81 -14.05 -23.62
CA ILE A 86 16.30 -13.56 -22.35
C ILE A 86 17.12 -14.70 -21.75
N SER A 87 18.36 -14.42 -21.37
CA SER A 87 19.21 -15.38 -20.69
C SER A 87 18.66 -15.65 -19.29
N HIS A 88 18.40 -16.92 -18.98
CA HIS A 88 18.07 -17.32 -17.62
C HIS A 88 19.35 -17.41 -16.80
N LEU A 89 19.49 -16.53 -15.80
CA LEU A 89 20.48 -16.73 -14.74
C LEU A 89 19.91 -17.66 -13.67
N ILE A 90 20.75 -18.58 -13.20
CA ILE A 90 20.47 -19.46 -12.07
C ILE A 90 20.51 -18.59 -10.80
N PRO A 91 19.52 -18.68 -9.89
CA PRO A 91 19.54 -17.92 -8.64
C PRO A 91 20.74 -18.32 -7.78
N PRO A 92 21.37 -17.37 -7.06
CA PRO A 92 22.51 -17.65 -6.19
C PRO A 92 22.11 -18.56 -5.01
N GLN A 93 23.00 -19.48 -4.61
CA GLN A 93 22.71 -20.53 -3.61
C GLN A 93 22.69 -20.05 -2.14
N CYS A 94 22.82 -18.75 -1.87
CA CYS A 94 23.03 -18.19 -0.52
C CYS A 94 21.89 -17.28 -0.03
N GLU A 95 20.63 -17.56 -0.39
CA GLU A 95 19.47 -16.76 0.03
C GLU A 95 18.57 -17.49 1.05
N CYS A 96 17.80 -16.71 1.82
CA CYS A 96 16.87 -17.24 2.81
C CYS A 96 15.64 -17.85 2.13
N PRO A 97 15.25 -19.12 2.41
CA PRO A 97 14.05 -19.72 1.84
C PRO A 97 12.72 -19.05 2.23
N LEU A 98 12.73 -18.21 3.27
CA LEU A 98 11.55 -17.48 3.76
C LEU A 98 11.46 -16.05 3.21
N ASP A 99 12.39 -15.65 2.35
CA ASP A 99 12.32 -14.36 1.68
C ASP A 99 11.09 -14.31 0.74
N PRO A 100 10.21 -13.30 0.86
CA PRO A 100 9.07 -13.15 -0.05
C PRO A 100 9.46 -12.90 -1.51
N GLY A 101 10.67 -12.39 -1.79
CA GLY A 101 11.08 -11.97 -3.13
C GLY A 101 10.24 -10.80 -3.68
N GLY A 102 10.22 -10.65 -5.01
CA GLY A 102 9.39 -9.63 -5.69
C GLY A 102 9.97 -8.21 -5.67
N TYR A 103 11.25 -8.05 -5.35
CA TYR A 103 11.98 -6.77 -5.38
C TYR A 103 13.11 -6.79 -6.42
N PHE A 104 13.57 -5.62 -6.81
CA PHE A 104 14.72 -5.44 -7.70
C PHE A 104 15.97 -5.10 -6.91
N ILE A 105 17.12 -5.63 -7.30
CA ILE A 105 18.42 -5.23 -6.75
C ILE A 105 19.07 -4.31 -7.77
N VAL A 106 19.21 -3.02 -7.44
CA VAL A 106 19.82 -2.00 -8.31
C VAL A 106 20.95 -1.33 -7.55
N LYS A 107 22.17 -1.37 -8.12
CA LYS A 107 23.40 -0.87 -7.48
C LYS A 107 23.59 -1.37 -6.04
N GLY A 108 23.28 -2.63 -5.78
CA GLY A 108 23.40 -3.25 -4.46
C GLY A 108 22.35 -2.81 -3.43
N THR A 109 21.30 -2.09 -3.86
CA THR A 109 20.16 -1.72 -3.00
C THR A 109 18.88 -2.43 -3.46
N GLU A 110 18.13 -2.95 -2.50
CA GLU A 110 16.82 -3.56 -2.74
C GLU A 110 15.77 -2.46 -2.93
N LYS A 111 15.00 -2.58 -4.01
CA LYS A 111 13.99 -1.62 -4.43
C LYS A 111 12.70 -2.36 -4.77
N VAL A 112 11.66 -2.11 -3.99
CA VAL A 112 10.31 -2.61 -4.26
C VAL A 112 9.56 -1.59 -5.12
N SER A 113 8.93 -2.06 -6.19
CA SER A 113 8.00 -1.24 -6.96
C SER A 113 6.65 -1.24 -6.26
N LEU A 114 6.21 -0.09 -5.75
CA LEU A 114 4.91 0.03 -5.08
C LEU A 114 3.77 -0.12 -6.09
N GLU A 115 2.75 -0.92 -5.72
CA GLU A 115 1.52 -1.07 -6.48
C GLU A 115 0.74 0.25 -6.51
N LEU A 116 0.28 0.65 -7.70
CA LEU A 116 -0.40 1.92 -7.88
C LEU A 116 -1.90 1.70 -8.06
N ALA A 117 -2.71 2.17 -7.13
CA ALA A 117 -4.15 2.25 -7.30
C ALA A 117 -4.55 3.45 -8.18
N ARG A 118 -5.24 3.19 -9.30
CA ARG A 118 -5.94 4.14 -10.16
C ARG A 118 -7.44 4.08 -9.91
N GLY A 119 -8.16 5.17 -9.66
CA GLY A 119 -9.64 5.16 -9.66
C GLY A 119 -10.27 5.09 -11.06
N LEU A 120 -11.34 4.32 -11.24
CA LEU A 120 -12.31 4.39 -12.33
C LEU A 120 -13.35 5.47 -12.04
N SER A 121 -14.00 5.87 -13.11
CA SER A 121 -15.45 5.97 -13.12
C SER A 121 -15.96 4.83 -14.00
N PHE A 122 -17.04 4.19 -13.53
CA PHE A 122 -17.68 2.93 -13.94
C PHE A 122 -17.65 2.53 -15.45
N PRO A 123 -17.79 1.22 -15.78
CA PRO A 123 -17.76 0.72 -17.16
C PRO A 123 -18.88 1.29 -18.07
N PRO A 124 -18.71 1.18 -19.41
CA PRO A 124 -19.62 1.75 -20.39
C PRO A 124 -20.84 0.84 -20.55
N SER A 125 -21.93 1.41 -21.05
CA SER A 125 -23.20 0.75 -21.40
C SER A 125 -24.14 0.28 -20.27
N TRP A 126 -24.17 0.96 -19.12
CA TRP A 126 -25.37 0.92 -18.27
C TRP A 126 -26.16 2.21 -18.42
N LEU A 127 -27.35 2.08 -19.01
CA LEU A 127 -28.39 3.10 -18.98
C LEU A 127 -29.00 2.99 -17.58
N ILE A 128 -28.65 3.91 -16.68
CA ILE A 128 -29.24 3.97 -15.35
C ILE A 128 -30.39 4.98 -15.45
N PRO A 129 -31.66 4.55 -15.51
CA PRO A 129 -32.78 5.46 -15.28
C PRO A 129 -32.75 5.86 -13.80
N GLY A 130 -32.40 7.12 -13.54
CA GLY A 130 -32.48 7.73 -12.22
C GLY A 130 -33.74 8.56 -12.09
N PHE A 131 -34.45 8.42 -10.97
CA PHE A 131 -35.45 9.38 -10.51
C PHE A 131 -34.81 10.21 -9.40
N ASP A 132 -34.44 11.46 -9.69
CA ASP A 132 -33.94 12.35 -8.65
C ASP A 132 -35.13 13.08 -7.98
N LEU A 133 -35.29 12.86 -6.68
CA LEU A 133 -36.14 13.68 -5.80
C LEU A 133 -35.32 14.86 -5.30
N HIS A 134 -35.58 16.07 -5.81
CA HIS A 134 -34.89 17.28 -5.35
C HIS A 134 -35.42 17.73 -3.98
N PRO A 135 -34.57 18.12 -3.01
CA PRO A 135 -35.02 18.73 -1.76
C PRO A 135 -35.56 20.15 -1.99
N TYR A 136 -36.61 20.47 -1.24
CA TYR A 136 -37.42 21.69 -1.23
C TYR A 136 -36.65 23.02 -1.22
N VAL A 137 -37.13 23.99 -2.02
CA VAL A 137 -37.10 25.42 -1.68
C VAL A 137 -38.40 26.08 -2.20
N GLY A 138 -39.20 26.64 -1.29
CA GLY A 138 -40.24 27.64 -1.61
C GLY A 138 -41.62 27.12 -2.04
N HIS A 139 -42.66 27.69 -1.44
CA HIS A 139 -44.08 27.35 -1.62
C HIS A 139 -44.61 27.60 -3.05
N LEU A 140 -44.77 26.53 -3.85
CA LEU A 140 -45.95 26.25 -4.70
C LEU A 140 -45.75 24.89 -5.38
N TYR A 141 -46.77 24.02 -5.31
CA TYR A 141 -46.70 22.64 -5.79
C TYR A 141 -46.75 22.56 -7.33
N PHE A 142 -45.64 22.16 -7.96
CA PHE A 142 -45.64 21.47 -9.26
C PHE A 142 -44.64 20.30 -9.18
N LEU A 143 -45.15 19.07 -9.18
CA LEU A 143 -44.37 17.85 -9.10
C LEU A 143 -43.68 17.61 -10.46
N SER A 144 -42.51 18.19 -10.69
CA SER A 144 -41.73 17.93 -11.91
C SER A 144 -40.87 16.69 -11.72
N ILE A 145 -41.35 15.54 -12.18
CA ILE A 145 -40.56 14.30 -12.26
C ILE A 145 -39.51 14.51 -13.36
N ARG A 146 -38.25 14.77 -12.97
CA ARG A 146 -37.13 14.83 -13.91
C ARG A 146 -36.64 13.41 -14.20
N VAL A 147 -36.86 12.96 -15.42
CA VAL A 147 -36.31 11.69 -15.93
C VAL A 147 -34.90 11.98 -16.45
N ILE A 148 -33.91 11.30 -15.87
CA ILE A 148 -32.50 11.48 -16.21
C ILE A 148 -31.93 10.14 -16.68
N ALA A 149 -31.38 10.14 -17.88
CA ALA A 149 -30.61 9.02 -18.42
C ALA A 149 -29.15 9.47 -18.55
N SER A 150 -28.19 8.70 -18.06
CA SER A 150 -26.77 9.03 -18.21
C SER A 150 -26.00 7.93 -18.90
N VAL A 151 -25.15 8.31 -19.85
CA VAL A 151 -24.30 7.43 -20.65
C VAL A 151 -22.88 7.97 -20.58
N THR A 152 -21.96 7.15 -20.09
CA THR A 152 -20.54 7.52 -20.00
C THR A 152 -19.77 6.90 -21.16
N SER A 153 -19.08 7.73 -21.95
CA SER A 153 -18.25 7.31 -23.08
C SER A 153 -16.76 7.55 -22.80
N SER A 154 -15.88 6.69 -23.34
CA SER A 154 -14.43 6.70 -23.05
C SER A 154 -13.64 6.28 -24.29
N THR A 155 -12.71 7.12 -24.75
CA THR A 155 -11.67 6.78 -25.74
C THR A 155 -10.30 6.63 -25.06
N HIS A 156 -9.24 6.31 -25.83
CA HIS A 156 -7.86 6.15 -25.31
C HIS A 156 -7.33 7.41 -24.61
N GLU A 157 -7.87 8.59 -24.93
CA GLU A 157 -7.35 9.89 -24.49
C GLU A 157 -8.34 10.71 -23.62
N ILE A 158 -9.66 10.57 -23.80
CA ILE A 158 -10.66 11.41 -23.12
C ILE A 158 -11.86 10.58 -22.64
N LYS A 159 -12.41 10.94 -21.47
CA LYS A 159 -13.69 10.42 -20.96
C LYS A 159 -14.72 11.54 -20.86
N SER A 160 -15.94 11.28 -21.29
CA SER A 160 -17.06 12.22 -21.16
C SER A 160 -18.30 11.50 -20.62
N LYS A 161 -18.93 12.07 -19.59
CA LYS A 161 -20.26 11.67 -19.15
C LYS A 161 -21.27 12.52 -19.91
N THR A 162 -22.14 11.85 -20.63
CA THR A 162 -23.27 12.45 -21.35
C THR A 162 -24.52 12.17 -20.52
N VAL A 163 -25.30 13.20 -20.22
CA VAL A 163 -26.55 13.06 -19.46
C VAL A 163 -27.66 13.64 -20.31
N ILE A 164 -28.72 12.86 -20.51
CA ILE A 164 -29.93 13.29 -21.20
C ILE A 164 -30.97 13.57 -20.11
N THR A 165 -31.52 14.78 -20.12
CA THR A 165 -32.52 15.25 -19.16
C THR A 165 -33.78 15.70 -19.88
N LEU A 166 -34.94 15.32 -19.34
CA LEU A 166 -36.23 15.88 -19.76
C LEU A 166 -36.57 17.07 -18.86
N ASP A 167 -36.64 18.28 -19.42
CA ASP A 167 -37.04 19.50 -18.70
C ASP A 167 -38.15 20.20 -19.49
N LYS A 168 -39.28 20.50 -18.84
CA LYS A 168 -40.46 21.14 -19.46
C LYS A 168 -40.92 20.49 -20.79
N GLU A 169 -41.03 19.16 -20.81
CA GLU A 169 -41.40 18.35 -21.99
C GLU A 169 -40.41 18.41 -23.17
N LYS A 170 -39.20 18.94 -22.95
CA LYS A 170 -38.12 19.00 -23.94
C LYS A 170 -36.93 18.18 -23.50
N ILE A 171 -36.23 17.57 -24.46
CA ILE A 171 -35.10 16.69 -24.21
C ILE A 171 -33.80 17.46 -24.46
N TYR A 172 -32.98 17.53 -23.41
CA TYR A 172 -31.68 18.19 -23.45
C TYR A 172 -30.53 17.22 -23.22
N LEU A 173 -29.40 17.51 -23.85
CA LEU A 173 -28.11 16.92 -23.59
C LEU A 173 -27.30 17.84 -22.66
N GLN A 174 -26.89 17.29 -21.53
CA GLN A 174 -25.95 17.87 -20.59
C GLN A 174 -24.60 17.17 -20.74
N LEU A 175 -23.58 17.95 -21.10
CA LEU A 175 -22.18 17.53 -21.15
C LEU A 175 -21.36 18.47 -20.28
N ASN A 176 -20.32 17.94 -19.66
CA ASN A 176 -19.42 18.73 -18.82
C ASN A 176 -18.66 19.83 -19.60
N GLN A 177 -18.62 19.75 -20.93
CA GLN A 177 -17.95 20.72 -21.79
C GLN A 177 -18.85 21.90 -22.17
N PHE A 178 -20.18 21.81 -21.96
CA PHE A 178 -21.12 22.86 -22.31
C PHE A 178 -21.66 23.55 -21.04
N THR A 179 -21.69 24.88 -21.03
CA THR A 179 -22.23 25.66 -19.89
C THR A 179 -23.75 25.64 -19.83
N LYS A 180 -24.38 25.52 -21.00
CA LYS A 180 -25.84 25.47 -21.15
C LYS A 180 -26.25 24.10 -21.69
N LEU A 181 -27.43 23.66 -21.29
CA LEU A 181 -28.09 22.48 -21.84
C LEU A 181 -28.30 22.67 -23.36
N ILE A 182 -28.02 21.63 -24.14
CA ILE A 182 -28.17 21.65 -25.61
C ILE A 182 -29.37 20.79 -26.01
N PRO A 183 -30.32 21.28 -26.83
CA PRO A 183 -31.44 20.46 -27.30
C PRO A 183 -30.95 19.22 -28.06
N ILE A 184 -31.58 18.06 -27.84
CA ILE A 184 -31.14 16.80 -28.45
C ILE A 184 -31.20 16.80 -29.98
N ILE A 185 -32.20 17.49 -30.58
CA ILE A 185 -32.36 17.59 -32.03
C ILE A 185 -31.19 18.33 -32.69
N VAL A 186 -30.64 19.35 -32.03
CA VAL A 186 -29.44 20.07 -32.52
C VAL A 186 -28.23 19.13 -32.56
N VAL A 187 -28.08 18.27 -31.55
CA VAL A 187 -27.00 17.27 -31.50
C VAL A 187 -27.16 16.23 -32.61
N MET A 188 -28.39 15.77 -32.87
CA MET A 188 -28.67 14.81 -33.96
C MET A 188 -28.39 15.42 -35.34
N LYS A 189 -28.75 16.69 -35.57
CA LYS A 189 -28.39 17.42 -36.79
C LYS A 189 -26.87 17.60 -36.93
N ALA A 190 -26.15 17.90 -35.84
CA ALA A 190 -24.69 17.98 -35.85
C ALA A 190 -24.01 16.64 -36.18
N MET A 191 -24.64 15.51 -35.81
CA MET A 191 -24.19 14.15 -36.17
C MET A 191 -24.46 13.79 -37.65
N GLY A 192 -25.13 14.66 -38.41
CA GLY A 192 -25.39 14.47 -39.85
C GLY A 192 -26.81 14.03 -40.18
N MET A 193 -27.72 13.99 -39.20
CA MET A 193 -29.13 13.68 -39.43
C MET A 193 -29.92 14.97 -39.68
N GLU A 194 -29.94 15.43 -40.92
CA GLU A 194 -30.56 16.72 -41.28
C GLU A 194 -32.09 16.63 -41.32
N SER A 195 -32.65 15.47 -41.67
CA SER A 195 -34.09 15.26 -41.76
C SER A 195 -34.71 14.90 -40.40
N ASP A 196 -35.67 15.71 -39.95
CA ASP A 196 -36.38 15.46 -38.68
C ASP A 196 -37.19 14.15 -38.73
N GLN A 197 -37.66 13.76 -39.91
CA GLN A 197 -38.35 12.49 -40.12
C GLN A 197 -37.44 11.29 -39.85
N GLU A 198 -36.16 11.38 -40.21
CA GLU A 198 -35.17 10.33 -39.95
C GLU A 198 -34.91 10.20 -38.45
N VAL A 199 -34.78 11.32 -37.74
CA VAL A 199 -34.58 11.35 -36.28
C VAL A 199 -35.76 10.69 -35.55
N VAL A 200 -37.01 11.01 -35.91
CA VAL A 200 -38.20 10.41 -35.29
C VAL A 200 -38.25 8.90 -35.56
N GLN A 201 -37.97 8.47 -36.80
CA GLN A 201 -37.97 7.05 -37.17
C GLN A 201 -36.90 6.23 -36.45
N MET A 202 -35.74 6.83 -36.14
CA MET A 202 -34.69 6.15 -35.37
C MET A 202 -35.07 5.98 -33.88
N VAL A 203 -35.80 6.93 -33.30
CA VAL A 203 -36.24 6.84 -31.90
C VAL A 203 -37.35 5.81 -31.74
N GLY A 204 -38.25 5.70 -32.73
CA GLY A 204 -39.23 4.62 -32.78
C GLY A 204 -40.32 4.85 -33.83
N ARG A 205 -40.99 3.76 -34.24
CA ARG A 205 -42.10 3.81 -35.22
C ARG A 205 -43.46 4.09 -34.59
N ASP A 206 -43.56 4.02 -33.27
CA ASP A 206 -44.81 4.32 -32.55
C ASP A 206 -45.08 5.84 -32.57
N PRO A 207 -46.29 6.29 -32.95
CA PRO A 207 -46.65 7.71 -33.00
C PRO A 207 -46.40 8.49 -31.70
N ARG A 208 -46.50 7.79 -30.57
CA ARG A 208 -46.27 8.34 -29.21
C ARG A 208 -44.88 8.93 -29.02
N TYR A 209 -43.86 8.41 -29.70
CA TYR A 209 -42.49 8.94 -29.63
C TYR A 209 -42.33 10.21 -30.47
N GLY A 210 -43.09 10.32 -31.57
CA GLY A 210 -43.16 11.54 -32.37
C GLY A 210 -43.75 12.70 -31.56
N ASP A 211 -44.84 12.45 -30.82
CA ASP A 211 -45.48 13.44 -29.96
C ASP A 211 -44.54 13.93 -28.84
N LEU A 212 -43.73 13.04 -28.27
CA LEU A 212 -42.76 13.38 -27.23
C LEU A 212 -41.58 14.23 -27.75
N LEU A 213 -41.18 14.04 -29.01
CA LEU A 213 -40.07 14.77 -29.64
C LEU A 213 -40.51 16.12 -30.24
N PHE A 214 -41.80 16.28 -30.53
CA PHE A 214 -42.35 17.47 -31.21
C PHE A 214 -41.96 18.80 -30.53
N PRO A 215 -42.03 18.96 -29.19
CA PRO A 215 -41.60 20.20 -28.52
C PRO A 215 -40.11 20.52 -28.70
N SER A 216 -39.26 19.49 -28.84
CA SER A 216 -37.82 19.64 -29.05
C SER A 216 -37.49 19.97 -30.51
N ILE A 217 -38.27 19.48 -31.47
CA ILE A 217 -38.16 19.83 -32.89
C ILE A 217 -38.59 21.29 -33.11
N GLN A 218 -39.68 21.71 -32.46
CA GLN A 218 -40.17 23.09 -32.55
C GLN A 218 -39.16 24.11 -32.00
N GLU A 219 -38.43 23.76 -30.93
CA GLU A 219 -37.34 24.59 -30.39
C GLU A 219 -36.17 24.74 -31.39
N CYS A 220 -35.79 23.65 -32.06
CA CYS A 220 -34.74 23.67 -33.09
C CYS A 220 -35.14 24.55 -34.30
N ALA A 221 -36.40 24.49 -34.72
CA ALA A 221 -36.94 25.31 -35.80
C ALA A 221 -37.00 26.80 -35.41
N PHE A 222 -37.33 27.11 -34.15
CA PHE A 222 -37.32 28.48 -33.62
C PHE A 222 -35.91 29.10 -33.62
N GLU A 223 -34.90 28.32 -33.23
CA GLU A 223 -33.48 28.71 -33.27
C GLU A 223 -32.89 28.75 -34.70
N ARG A 224 -33.70 28.43 -35.72
CA ARG A 224 -33.34 28.43 -37.15
C ARG A 224 -32.17 27.51 -37.51
N ILE A 225 -32.05 26.36 -36.83
CA ILE A 225 -31.00 25.37 -37.09
C ILE A 225 -31.55 24.28 -38.00
N TYR A 226 -31.12 24.27 -39.27
CA TYR A 226 -31.60 23.30 -40.28
C TYR A 226 -30.48 22.43 -40.85
N THR A 227 -29.24 22.94 -40.94
CA THR A 227 -28.11 22.23 -41.53
C THR A 227 -27.11 21.74 -40.48
N GLN A 228 -26.30 20.73 -40.84
CA GLN A 228 -25.24 20.23 -39.96
C GLN A 228 -24.23 21.33 -39.55
N GLN A 229 -23.86 22.21 -40.49
CA GLN A 229 -22.89 23.29 -40.23
C GLN A 229 -23.41 24.31 -39.22
N GLN A 230 -24.70 24.68 -39.30
CA GLN A 230 -25.35 25.58 -38.34
C GLN A 230 -25.41 24.96 -36.94
N ALA A 231 -25.71 23.67 -36.85
CA ALA A 231 -25.75 22.94 -35.58
C ALA A 231 -24.37 22.88 -34.91
N LEU A 232 -23.30 22.66 -35.68
CA LEU A 232 -21.93 22.67 -35.17
C LEU A 232 -21.49 24.06 -34.67
N GLN A 233 -21.83 25.13 -35.40
CA GLN A 233 -21.56 26.51 -34.98
C GLN A 233 -22.27 26.85 -33.66
N TYR A 234 -23.54 26.44 -33.51
CA TYR A 234 -24.31 26.63 -32.28
C TYR A 234 -23.72 25.91 -31.06
N MET A 235 -23.10 24.73 -31.27
CA MET A 235 -22.44 23.98 -30.20
C MET A 235 -21.11 24.63 -29.80
N ASP A 236 -20.33 25.11 -30.78
CA ASP A 236 -19.01 25.70 -30.54
C ASP A 236 -19.08 26.96 -29.65
N GLU A 237 -20.12 27.78 -29.84
CA GLU A 237 -20.37 28.98 -29.02
C GLU A 237 -20.64 28.69 -27.53
N LYS A 238 -20.96 27.45 -27.15
CA LYS A 238 -21.40 27.07 -25.79
C LYS A 238 -20.37 26.29 -24.99
N VAL A 239 -19.19 26.04 -25.55
CA VAL A 239 -18.12 25.28 -24.89
C VAL A 239 -17.46 26.11 -23.78
N THR A 240 -17.23 25.51 -22.61
CA THR A 240 -16.36 26.08 -21.57
C THR A 240 -15.63 24.95 -20.84
N TYR A 241 -14.39 25.21 -20.44
CA TYR A 241 -13.54 24.25 -19.73
C TYR A 241 -13.50 24.60 -18.23
N PRO A 242 -14.25 23.92 -17.35
CA PRO A 242 -13.62 23.33 -16.16
C PRO A 242 -14.31 22.08 -15.57
N GLY A 243 -13.59 21.39 -14.68
CA GLY A 243 -13.85 20.01 -14.23
C GLY A 243 -14.92 19.81 -13.15
N ALA A 244 -15.63 18.68 -13.26
CA ALA A 244 -16.64 18.21 -12.31
C ALA A 244 -16.14 17.01 -11.47
N GLY A 245 -16.43 17.05 -10.17
CA GLY A 245 -15.99 16.08 -9.17
C GLY A 245 -16.81 14.78 -9.17
N ASN A 246 -16.13 13.65 -9.39
CA ASN A 246 -16.66 12.30 -9.14
C ASN A 246 -16.20 11.80 -7.75
N GLN A 247 -16.98 10.91 -7.12
CA GLN A 247 -16.64 10.26 -5.86
C GLN A 247 -15.55 9.20 -6.10
N LYS A 248 -14.29 9.63 -5.96
CA LYS A 248 -13.07 8.92 -6.39
C LYS A 248 -12.71 7.68 -5.56
N ASP A 249 -13.39 7.43 -4.44
CA ASP A 249 -12.92 6.46 -3.44
C ASP A 249 -13.47 5.04 -3.53
N TYR A 250 -14.45 4.77 -4.39
CA TYR A 250 -14.99 3.42 -4.56
C TYR A 250 -13.93 2.43 -5.08
N VAL A 251 -13.69 1.34 -4.35
CA VAL A 251 -12.61 0.37 -4.67
C VAL A 251 -12.90 -0.45 -5.93
N GLY A 252 -14.18 -0.72 -6.26
CA GLY A 252 -14.53 -1.38 -7.52
C GLY A 252 -14.20 -0.51 -8.75
N ASN A 253 -14.09 0.80 -8.51
CA ASN A 253 -13.53 1.69 -9.48
C ASN A 253 -12.00 1.62 -9.50
N LYS A 254 -11.34 1.29 -8.39
CA LYS A 254 -9.88 1.27 -8.37
C LYS A 254 -9.31 0.08 -9.18
N ARG A 255 -8.20 0.28 -9.88
CA ARG A 255 -7.38 -0.71 -10.61
C ARG A 255 -5.94 -0.60 -10.14
N LEU A 256 -5.26 -1.71 -9.96
CA LEU A 256 -3.86 -1.75 -9.53
C LEU A 256 -2.94 -1.89 -10.75
N GLU A 257 -2.05 -0.91 -10.97
CA GLU A 257 -0.90 -1.09 -11.85
C GLU A 257 0.19 -1.83 -11.08
N LEU A 258 0.50 -3.04 -11.54
CA LEU A 258 1.55 -3.89 -10.95
C LEU A 258 2.92 -3.57 -11.57
N SER A 259 3.99 -4.08 -10.93
CA SER A 259 5.39 -3.87 -11.34
C SER A 259 5.66 -4.19 -12.82
N GLY A 260 5.14 -5.31 -13.34
CA GLY A 260 5.32 -5.71 -14.73
C GLY A 260 4.69 -4.74 -15.73
N GLN A 261 3.51 -4.18 -15.41
CA GLN A 261 2.83 -3.20 -16.27
C GLN A 261 3.58 -1.87 -16.33
N LEU A 262 4.08 -1.39 -15.18
CA LEU A 262 4.89 -0.17 -15.10
C LEU A 262 6.20 -0.30 -15.90
N ILE A 263 6.87 -1.44 -15.76
CA ILE A 263 8.11 -1.71 -16.50
C ILE A 263 7.83 -1.87 -17.99
N SER A 264 6.68 -2.45 -18.38
CA SER A 264 6.27 -2.54 -19.77
C SER A 264 6.16 -1.16 -20.44
N LEU A 265 5.53 -0.20 -19.77
CA LEU A 265 5.41 1.18 -20.27
C LEU A 265 6.79 1.87 -20.39
N LEU A 266 7.66 1.68 -19.39
CA LEU A 266 9.00 2.24 -19.42
C LEU A 266 9.87 1.62 -20.52
N PHE A 267 9.83 0.30 -20.66
CA PHE A 267 10.58 -0.43 -21.67
C PHE A 267 10.14 -0.02 -23.08
N GLU A 268 8.83 0.09 -23.33
CA GLU A 268 8.31 0.56 -24.61
C GLU A 268 8.84 1.95 -24.95
N HIS A 269 8.85 2.87 -23.97
CA HIS A 269 9.39 4.21 -24.17
C HIS A 269 10.89 4.17 -24.51
N LEU A 270 11.70 3.49 -23.70
CA LEU A 270 13.15 3.38 -23.91
C LEU A 270 13.50 2.70 -25.24
N PHE A 271 12.76 1.65 -25.61
CA PHE A 271 12.93 0.95 -26.87
C PHE A 271 12.65 1.85 -28.07
N LYS A 272 11.54 2.60 -28.04
CA LYS A 272 11.22 3.54 -29.11
C LYS A 272 12.21 4.72 -29.15
N THR A 273 12.71 5.20 -28.01
CA THR A 273 13.77 6.23 -27.98
C THR A 273 15.08 5.72 -28.59
N MET A 274 15.49 4.49 -28.27
CA MET A 274 16.66 3.84 -28.86
C MET A 274 16.49 3.71 -30.38
N ASN A 275 15.32 3.27 -30.86
CA ASN A 275 15.04 3.17 -32.29
C ASN A 275 15.11 4.54 -32.99
N SER A 276 14.55 5.59 -32.40
CA SER A 276 14.66 6.96 -32.95
C SER A 276 16.11 7.44 -33.03
N GLN A 277 16.93 7.15 -32.02
CA GLN A 277 18.36 7.47 -32.03
C GLN A 277 19.12 6.68 -33.10
N ALA A 278 18.79 5.40 -33.29
CA ALA A 278 19.37 4.56 -34.32
C ALA A 278 19.03 5.09 -35.73
N VAL A 279 17.78 5.52 -35.98
CA VAL A 279 17.39 6.16 -37.25
C VAL A 279 18.19 7.43 -37.51
N GLU A 280 18.39 8.28 -36.50
CA GLU A 280 19.15 9.51 -36.64
C GLU A 280 20.64 9.23 -36.97
N LEU A 281 21.23 8.22 -36.33
CA LEU A 281 22.60 7.79 -36.63
C LEU A 281 22.71 7.14 -38.02
N MET A 282 21.69 6.39 -38.44
CA MET A 282 21.62 5.78 -39.77
C MET A 282 21.60 6.85 -40.87
N ASN A 283 20.77 7.89 -40.72
CA ASN A 283 20.72 9.02 -41.68
C ASN A 283 22.05 9.80 -41.70
N LYS A 284 22.68 10.04 -40.54
CA LYS A 284 24.00 10.72 -40.49
C LYS A 284 25.11 9.91 -41.17
N ASN A 285 25.00 8.58 -41.15
CA ASN A 285 25.97 7.69 -41.78
C ASN A 285 25.69 7.47 -43.26
N SER A 286 24.43 7.49 -43.72
CA SER A 286 24.09 7.42 -45.16
C SER A 286 24.62 8.62 -45.93
N ASP A 287 24.64 9.80 -45.30
CA ASP A 287 25.16 11.03 -45.91
C ASP A 287 26.71 11.03 -46.03
N ARG A 288 27.41 10.06 -45.42
CA ARG A 288 28.87 9.93 -45.48
C ARG A 288 29.27 8.82 -46.46
N THR A 289 29.83 9.20 -47.60
CA THR A 289 30.40 8.26 -48.58
C THR A 289 31.54 7.46 -47.96
N ARG A 290 31.33 6.15 -47.74
CA ARG A 290 32.35 5.22 -47.22
C ARG A 290 32.54 4.06 -48.20
N SER A 291 33.77 3.57 -48.27
CA SER A 291 34.20 2.46 -49.14
C SER A 291 34.02 1.07 -48.52
N SER A 292 33.68 0.97 -47.23
CA SER A 292 33.39 -0.30 -46.54
C SER A 292 31.90 -0.46 -46.22
N PRO A 293 31.36 -1.70 -46.23
CA PRO A 293 30.00 -1.97 -45.76
C PRO A 293 29.85 -1.52 -44.31
N SER A 294 28.89 -0.65 -44.03
CA SER A 294 28.61 -0.19 -42.67
C SER A 294 28.08 -1.34 -41.82
N ASP A 295 28.75 -1.61 -40.70
CA ASP A 295 28.23 -2.51 -39.68
C ASP A 295 27.12 -1.79 -38.88
N PHE A 296 25.87 -2.14 -39.18
CA PHE A 296 24.70 -1.54 -38.55
C PHE A 296 24.52 -1.97 -37.09
N SER A 297 25.29 -2.95 -36.59
CA SER A 297 25.27 -3.34 -35.17
C SER A 297 25.74 -2.21 -34.25
N GLN A 298 26.67 -1.37 -34.71
CA GLN A 298 27.23 -0.26 -33.94
C GLN A 298 26.27 0.94 -33.79
N LEU A 299 25.17 0.95 -34.54
CA LEU A 299 24.13 2.00 -34.45
C LEU A 299 23.24 1.83 -33.22
N ILE A 300 23.12 0.60 -32.72
CA ILE A 300 22.26 0.27 -31.58
C ILE A 300 23.05 0.46 -30.28
N LYS A 301 22.71 1.50 -29.52
CA LYS A 301 23.32 1.77 -28.22
C LYS A 301 22.56 1.05 -27.11
N HIS A 302 23.08 -0.10 -26.67
CA HIS A 302 22.50 -0.87 -25.57
C HIS A 302 22.42 -0.08 -24.25
N GLU A 303 23.32 0.87 -24.04
CA GLU A 303 23.37 1.74 -22.85
C GLU A 303 22.10 2.56 -22.62
N SER A 304 21.37 2.89 -23.70
CA SER A 304 20.14 3.71 -23.61
C SER A 304 19.05 3.01 -22.79
N ILE A 305 18.93 1.69 -22.95
CA ILE A 305 17.95 0.89 -22.20
C ILE A 305 18.46 0.62 -20.78
N THR A 306 19.72 0.21 -20.62
CA THR A 306 20.27 -0.15 -19.30
C THR A 306 20.31 1.04 -18.35
N SER A 307 20.86 2.18 -18.78
CA SER A 307 20.91 3.40 -17.98
C SER A 307 19.51 3.97 -17.71
N GLY A 308 18.59 3.83 -18.67
CA GLY A 308 17.20 4.25 -18.53
C GLY A 308 16.44 3.48 -17.44
N LEU A 309 16.53 2.15 -17.47
CA LEU A 309 15.92 1.27 -16.47
C LEU A 309 16.58 1.46 -15.09
N GLU A 310 17.90 1.47 -15.03
CA GLU A 310 18.66 1.66 -13.79
C GLU A 310 18.32 2.99 -13.12
N ARG A 311 18.28 4.09 -13.89
CA ARG A 311 17.90 5.41 -13.39
C ARG A 311 16.47 5.43 -12.87
N ALA A 312 15.51 4.88 -13.62
CA ALA A 312 14.10 4.91 -13.24
C ALA A 312 13.84 4.13 -11.94
N ILE A 313 14.43 2.93 -11.81
CA ILE A 313 14.25 2.09 -10.61
C ILE A 313 15.03 2.65 -9.41
N SER A 314 16.26 3.14 -9.62
CA SER A 314 17.10 3.67 -8.54
C SER A 314 16.54 4.98 -7.96
N THR A 315 16.13 5.91 -8.82
CA THR A 315 15.61 7.23 -8.42
C THR A 315 14.12 7.21 -8.09
N GLY A 316 13.38 6.19 -8.56
CA GLY A 316 11.92 6.13 -8.46
C GLY A 316 11.20 7.18 -9.31
N ASN A 317 11.90 7.87 -10.22
CA ASN A 317 11.32 8.87 -11.12
C ASN A 317 10.94 8.23 -12.46
N TRP A 318 9.65 8.18 -12.74
CA TRP A 318 9.09 7.60 -13.96
C TRP A 318 8.58 8.72 -14.85
N ASP A 319 9.51 9.41 -15.50
CA ASP A 319 9.20 10.51 -16.42
C ASP A 319 9.13 9.98 -17.86
N ILE A 320 7.90 9.81 -18.37
CA ILE A 320 7.64 9.38 -19.74
C ILE A 320 6.92 10.52 -20.47
N LYS A 321 7.71 11.34 -21.18
CA LYS A 321 7.23 12.50 -21.95
C LYS A 321 6.14 12.14 -22.96
N ARG A 322 6.22 10.95 -23.58
CA ARG A 322 5.26 10.47 -24.58
C ARG A 322 3.84 10.31 -24.04
N PHE A 323 3.71 9.87 -22.79
CA PHE A 323 2.42 9.68 -22.12
C PHE A 323 2.05 10.88 -21.24
N ARG A 324 2.79 12.01 -21.34
CA ARG A 324 2.70 13.17 -20.43
C ARG A 324 2.70 12.74 -18.94
N MET A 325 3.45 11.69 -18.62
CA MET A 325 3.54 11.15 -17.27
C MET A 325 4.79 11.68 -16.58
N HIS A 326 4.61 12.60 -15.63
CA HIS A 326 5.67 13.05 -14.72
C HIS A 326 5.37 12.53 -13.32
N ARG A 327 5.91 11.36 -12.95
CA ARG A 327 5.66 10.72 -11.63
C ARG A 327 6.90 10.79 -10.73
N LYS A 328 6.81 11.49 -9.58
CA LYS A 328 7.79 11.50 -8.48
C LYS A 328 7.12 11.01 -7.18
N GLY A 329 7.81 10.21 -6.36
CA GLY A 329 7.30 9.81 -5.03
C GLY A 329 5.95 9.10 -5.07
N VAL A 330 5.86 8.07 -5.92
CA VAL A 330 4.66 7.42 -6.49
C VAL A 330 3.36 7.58 -5.70
N SER A 331 2.63 8.64 -6.03
CA SER A 331 1.16 8.72 -5.93
C SER A 331 0.58 9.57 -7.07
N GLN A 332 -0.56 9.10 -7.59
CA GLN A 332 -1.60 9.75 -8.43
C GLN A 332 -1.83 9.34 -9.91
N HIS A 333 -2.96 8.62 -10.06
CA HIS A 333 -4.17 8.78 -10.91
C HIS A 333 -4.10 9.13 -12.41
N CYS A 334 -4.52 8.18 -13.24
CA CYS A 334 -5.16 8.36 -14.56
C CYS A 334 -6.22 7.23 -14.74
N ILE A 335 -7.11 7.22 -15.75
CA ILE A 335 -8.32 6.37 -15.75
C ILE A 335 -8.49 5.56 -17.06
N HIS A 336 -8.71 4.23 -17.00
CA HIS A 336 -9.12 3.36 -18.14
C HIS A 336 -10.16 2.29 -17.68
N ILE A 337 -10.86 1.65 -18.62
CA ILE A 337 -12.01 0.72 -18.44
C ILE A 337 -11.56 -0.73 -18.68
N ALA A 338 -12.17 -1.72 -18.02
CA ALA A 338 -11.69 -3.11 -18.02
C ALA A 338 -12.72 -4.15 -18.50
N SER A 339 -12.31 -4.90 -19.53
CA SER A 339 -12.22 -6.38 -19.53
C SER A 339 -10.79 -6.83 -19.14
N ASP A 340 -10.02 -5.91 -18.54
CA ASP A 340 -8.58 -5.85 -18.56
C ASP A 340 -8.01 -6.15 -17.15
N GLY A 341 -6.79 -6.70 -17.08
CA GLY A 341 -6.13 -7.08 -15.83
C GLY A 341 -5.92 -5.92 -14.83
N GLY A 342 -5.75 -6.24 -13.54
CA GLY A 342 -5.55 -5.25 -12.46
C GLY A 342 -6.76 -5.04 -11.53
N LEU A 343 -7.76 -5.93 -11.59
CA LEU A 343 -8.87 -6.00 -10.64
C LEU A 343 -8.48 -6.73 -9.36
N VAL A 344 -8.85 -6.17 -8.20
CA VAL A 344 -8.75 -6.88 -6.93
C VAL A 344 -9.80 -8.00 -6.93
N CYS A 345 -9.32 -9.24 -7.00
CA CYS A 345 -10.17 -10.42 -6.98
C CYS A 345 -10.12 -11.06 -5.59
N ARG A 346 -11.27 -11.45 -5.05
CA ARG A 346 -11.37 -12.20 -3.80
C ARG A 346 -12.02 -13.56 -4.08
N PRO A 347 -11.40 -14.69 -3.69
CA PRO A 347 -12.04 -15.99 -3.83
C PRO A 347 -13.23 -16.08 -2.88
N LEU A 348 -14.39 -16.46 -3.41
CA LEU A 348 -15.61 -16.72 -2.65
C LEU A 348 -16.06 -18.15 -2.89
N ILE A 349 -16.67 -18.76 -1.88
CA ILE A 349 -17.25 -20.10 -1.99
C ILE A 349 -18.65 -19.96 -2.56
N ILE A 350 -18.93 -20.71 -3.62
CA ILE A 350 -20.27 -20.80 -4.20
C ILE A 350 -21.16 -21.62 -3.26
N ALA A 351 -22.31 -21.07 -2.90
CA ALA A 351 -23.37 -21.77 -2.19
C ALA A 351 -24.63 -21.81 -3.07
N ASP A 352 -25.13 -23.00 -3.35
CA ASP A 352 -26.37 -23.19 -4.09
C ASP A 352 -27.49 -23.44 -3.07
N ASN A 353 -28.55 -22.61 -3.10
CA ASN A 353 -29.72 -22.75 -2.22
C ASN A 353 -29.37 -22.86 -0.73
N GLY A 354 -28.40 -22.05 -0.25
CA GLY A 354 -27.97 -22.07 1.15
C GLY A 354 -27.06 -23.25 1.53
N ILE A 355 -26.67 -24.09 0.57
CA ILE A 355 -25.76 -25.23 0.77
C ILE A 355 -24.41 -24.93 0.10
N SER A 356 -23.35 -24.95 0.90
CA SER A 356 -21.97 -24.78 0.42
C SER A 356 -21.58 -25.91 -0.54
N ARG A 357 -21.01 -25.58 -1.72
CA ARG A 357 -20.43 -26.59 -2.63
C ARG A 357 -19.22 -27.30 -2.05
N VAL A 358 -18.56 -26.68 -1.07
CA VAL A 358 -17.42 -27.25 -0.36
C VAL A 358 -17.91 -28.24 0.68
N LYS A 359 -17.46 -29.49 0.55
CA LYS A 359 -17.80 -30.64 1.40
C LYS A 359 -16.61 -31.02 2.30
N GLU A 360 -16.87 -31.82 3.34
CA GLU A 360 -15.86 -32.22 4.33
C GLU A 360 -14.68 -33.02 3.76
N HIS A 361 -14.89 -33.84 2.72
CA HIS A 361 -13.80 -34.61 2.09
C HIS A 361 -12.77 -33.72 1.39
N HIS A 362 -13.21 -32.62 0.73
CA HIS A 362 -12.29 -31.63 0.17
C HIS A 362 -11.38 -31.03 1.26
N MET A 363 -11.89 -30.87 2.49
CA MET A 363 -11.11 -30.31 3.61
C MET A 363 -10.11 -31.31 4.19
N LYS A 364 -10.43 -32.60 4.17
CA LYS A 364 -9.49 -33.65 4.63
C LYS A 364 -8.26 -33.73 3.73
N GLU A 365 -8.42 -33.54 2.43
CA GLU A 365 -7.29 -33.47 1.47
C GLU A 365 -6.40 -32.24 1.71
N LEU A 366 -6.99 -31.10 2.09
CA LEU A 366 -6.28 -29.83 2.29
C LEU A 366 -5.52 -29.74 3.62
N ARG A 367 -6.01 -30.42 4.67
CA ARG A 367 -5.44 -30.38 6.04
C ARG A 367 -4.01 -30.92 6.14
N LEU A 368 -3.51 -31.61 5.12
CA LEU A 368 -2.14 -32.13 5.06
C LEU A 368 -1.09 -31.06 4.74
N SER A 369 -1.46 -29.79 4.57
CA SER A 369 -0.50 -28.77 4.16
C SER A 369 -0.65 -27.41 4.86
N LEU A 370 0.40 -27.11 5.63
CA LEU A 370 1.04 -25.80 5.78
C LEU A 370 0.63 -24.89 6.94
N HIS A 371 1.69 -24.37 7.58
CA HIS A 371 1.71 -23.29 8.57
C HIS A 371 2.30 -22.02 7.92
N VAL A 372 1.80 -20.85 8.31
CA VAL A 372 2.41 -19.55 7.97
C VAL A 372 3.75 -19.43 8.70
N GLY A 373 4.83 -19.10 7.98
CA GLY A 373 6.22 -19.17 8.46
C GLY A 373 6.62 -18.12 9.51
N TYR A 374 5.73 -17.22 9.93
CA TYR A 374 6.06 -16.15 10.89
C TYR A 374 6.51 -16.69 12.25
N ASN A 375 6.02 -17.87 12.66
CA ASN A 375 6.45 -18.53 13.89
C ASN A 375 7.93 -18.98 13.86
N LYS A 376 8.58 -19.01 12.70
CA LYS A 376 9.99 -19.37 12.56
C LYS A 376 10.95 -18.20 12.86
N LEU A 377 10.50 -16.95 12.70
CA LEU A 377 11.30 -15.74 12.84
C LEU A 377 10.56 -14.72 13.73
N GLY A 378 10.61 -14.91 15.04
CA GLY A 378 9.97 -14.01 16.01
C GLY A 378 10.69 -12.66 16.13
N ALA A 379 9.95 -11.56 16.05
CA ALA A 379 10.47 -10.17 16.13
C ALA A 379 10.40 -9.55 17.54
N GLY A 380 10.26 -10.36 18.59
CA GLY A 380 9.95 -9.91 19.94
C GLY A 380 10.23 -10.98 20.98
N GLN A 381 9.92 -10.67 22.24
CA GLN A 381 10.15 -11.57 23.37
C GLN A 381 8.91 -11.61 24.27
N ASN A 382 8.60 -12.79 24.80
CA ASN A 382 7.59 -12.93 25.84
C ASN A 382 8.15 -12.40 27.15
N ALA A 383 7.51 -11.39 27.73
CA ALA A 383 7.84 -10.85 29.03
C ALA A 383 6.73 -11.20 30.03
N THR A 384 7.11 -11.56 31.25
CA THR A 384 6.15 -11.73 32.35
C THR A 384 5.79 -10.35 32.90
N VAL A 385 4.53 -9.97 32.73
CA VAL A 385 3.99 -8.68 33.13
C VAL A 385 3.10 -8.85 34.34
N ALA A 386 3.27 -7.98 35.34
CA ALA A 386 2.27 -7.75 36.37
C ALA A 386 1.53 -6.44 36.05
N VAL A 387 0.24 -6.37 36.34
CA VAL A 387 -0.60 -5.19 36.05
C VAL A 387 -1.01 -4.51 37.34
N MET A 388 -0.31 -3.45 37.72
CA MET A 388 -0.56 -2.69 38.94
C MET A 388 -0.01 -1.26 38.81
N GLY A 389 -0.39 -0.35 39.69
CA GLY A 389 0.35 0.91 39.84
C GLY A 389 1.56 0.70 40.74
N TYR A 390 2.76 1.05 40.29
CA TYR A 390 4.00 0.82 41.02
C TYR A 390 4.97 2.00 40.91
N SER A 391 5.35 2.58 42.06
CA SER A 391 6.35 3.66 42.21
C SER A 391 6.00 5.04 41.59
N GLY A 392 4.93 5.16 40.82
CA GLY A 392 4.48 6.43 40.22
C GLY A 392 5.27 6.86 38.98
N TYR A 393 6.29 6.11 38.58
CA TYR A 393 7.03 6.29 37.32
C TYR A 393 6.34 5.63 36.13
N ASP A 394 5.20 5.03 36.37
CA ASP A 394 4.43 4.28 35.39
C ASP A 394 3.29 5.13 34.81
N ILE A 395 3.15 6.40 35.21
CA ILE A 395 2.12 7.36 34.74
C ILE A 395 2.26 7.63 33.21
N GLU A 396 1.13 7.84 32.52
CA GLU A 396 1.07 8.24 31.10
C GLU A 396 1.79 7.29 30.12
N ASP A 397 1.29 6.04 30.00
CA ASP A 397 1.79 5.01 29.07
C ASP A 397 3.28 4.62 29.31
N ALA A 398 3.79 4.85 30.52
CA ALA A 398 5.12 4.43 30.93
C ALA A 398 5.15 3.03 31.56
N ILE A 399 6.30 2.37 31.48
CA ILE A 399 6.56 1.02 32.00
C ILE A 399 7.79 1.05 32.88
N VAL A 400 7.72 0.32 34.00
CA VAL A 400 8.89 0.02 34.84
C VAL A 400 9.40 -1.38 34.53
N MET A 401 10.71 -1.50 34.28
CA MET A 401 11.34 -2.78 33.94
C MET A 401 12.22 -3.29 35.08
N ASN A 402 12.33 -4.62 35.20
CA ASN A 402 13.22 -5.24 36.17
C ASN A 402 14.65 -5.26 35.61
N LYS A 403 15.55 -4.52 36.27
CA LYS A 403 16.97 -4.39 35.90
C LYS A 403 17.66 -5.75 35.79
N SER A 404 17.40 -6.68 36.72
CA SER A 404 18.03 -8.01 36.67
C SER A 404 17.54 -8.86 35.50
N SER A 405 16.35 -8.59 34.96
CA SER A 405 15.91 -9.24 33.73
C SER A 405 16.65 -8.66 32.52
N LEU A 406 16.87 -7.34 32.48
CA LEU A 406 17.70 -6.69 31.45
C LEU A 406 19.15 -7.17 31.48
N ASP A 407 19.73 -7.31 32.67
CA ASP A 407 21.09 -7.83 32.85
C ASP A 407 21.21 -9.29 32.36
N ARG A 408 20.12 -10.07 32.44
CA ARG A 408 20.01 -11.42 31.87
C ARG A 408 19.61 -11.43 30.39
N VAL A 409 19.88 -10.36 29.65
CA VAL A 409 19.74 -10.28 28.18
C VAL A 409 18.28 -10.14 27.73
N LEU A 410 17.33 -9.84 28.63
CA LEU A 410 15.99 -9.46 28.21
C LEU A 410 16.10 -8.20 27.34
N ILE A 411 15.71 -8.34 26.08
CA ILE A 411 15.64 -7.29 25.08
C ILE A 411 17.02 -6.70 24.72
N LEU A 412 18.05 -7.53 24.63
CA LEU A 412 19.32 -7.13 24.00
C LEU A 412 19.11 -6.84 22.50
N LEU A 413 19.81 -5.83 21.99
CA LEU A 413 19.80 -5.40 20.59
C LEU A 413 21.21 -5.36 20.03
N ASP A 414 21.37 -5.82 18.79
CA ASP A 414 22.56 -5.59 17.99
C ASP A 414 22.16 -4.75 16.77
N GLU A 415 22.71 -3.55 16.68
CA GLU A 415 22.57 -2.69 15.51
C GLU A 415 23.77 -2.84 14.59
N PHE A 416 23.49 -2.95 13.29
CA PHE A 416 24.51 -3.09 12.26
C PHE A 416 24.52 -1.85 11.38
N TYR A 417 25.67 -1.18 11.32
CA TYR A 417 25.92 -0.06 10.43
C TYR A 417 26.86 -0.48 9.32
N ALA A 418 26.54 -0.14 8.07
CA ALA A 418 27.41 -0.39 6.93
C ALA A 418 28.09 0.92 6.51
N MET A 419 29.42 0.91 6.45
CA MET A 419 30.23 1.98 5.90
C MET A 419 30.93 1.46 4.65
N CYS A 420 30.70 2.12 3.52
CA CYS A 420 31.28 1.75 2.24
C CYS A 420 32.24 2.84 1.77
N PHE A 421 33.44 2.44 1.38
CA PHE A 421 34.49 3.28 0.86
C PHE A 421 34.79 2.88 -0.57
N MET A 422 35.01 3.84 -1.45
CA MET A 422 35.58 3.59 -2.77
C MET A 422 37.01 4.08 -2.77
N VAL A 423 37.94 3.23 -3.19
CA VAL A 423 39.35 3.58 -3.31
C VAL A 423 39.53 4.29 -4.65
N PHE A 424 39.92 5.56 -4.59
CA PHE A 424 40.29 6.33 -5.78
C PHE A 424 41.81 6.31 -5.93
N ASN A 425 42.31 5.68 -6.99
CA ASN A 425 43.73 5.80 -7.36
C ASN A 425 43.93 7.15 -8.06
N SER A 426 44.38 8.17 -7.33
CA SER A 426 44.87 9.42 -7.91
C SER A 426 46.26 9.22 -8.51
N PRO A 427 46.63 9.95 -9.59
CA PRO A 427 47.98 9.88 -10.16
C PRO A 427 49.02 10.29 -9.11
N PRO A 428 50.25 9.74 -9.18
CA PRO A 428 51.15 9.59 -8.03
C PRO A 428 51.82 10.87 -7.50
N ARG A 429 51.44 12.07 -7.94
CA ARG A 429 52.24 13.28 -7.69
C ARG A 429 51.90 14.02 -6.38
N ASP A 430 50.63 14.03 -5.96
CA ASP A 430 50.22 14.67 -4.70
C ASP A 430 49.05 13.89 -4.05
N TYR A 431 49.32 13.14 -2.97
CA TYR A 431 48.27 12.49 -2.19
C TYR A 431 47.71 13.46 -1.15
N LYS A 432 46.38 13.58 -1.09
CA LYS A 432 45.67 14.27 -0.01
C LYS A 432 44.89 13.26 0.81
N ASP A 433 45.25 13.14 2.09
CA ASP A 433 44.53 12.27 3.02
C ASP A 433 43.08 12.72 3.16
N SER A 434 42.16 11.81 2.87
CA SER A 434 40.71 12.00 3.03
C SER A 434 40.09 10.78 3.72
N PRO A 435 40.50 10.48 4.97
CA PRO A 435 39.94 9.36 5.70
C PRO A 435 38.45 9.60 5.98
N ALA A 436 37.62 8.58 5.71
CA ALA A 436 36.24 8.61 6.17
C ALA A 436 36.19 8.05 7.60
N ILE A 437 35.80 8.92 8.53
CA ILE A 437 35.79 8.65 9.97
C ILE A 437 34.36 8.31 10.39
N TYR A 438 34.19 7.15 11.03
CA TYR A 438 32.93 6.80 11.68
C TYR A 438 32.79 7.59 12.99
N LYS A 439 31.77 8.45 13.07
CA LYS A 439 31.42 9.18 14.28
C LYS A 439 30.58 8.27 15.18
N ALA A 440 31.24 7.56 16.09
CA ALA A 440 30.55 6.83 17.14
C ALA A 440 29.88 7.80 18.13
N VAL A 441 28.88 7.33 18.87
CA VAL A 441 28.31 8.07 20.00
C VAL A 441 29.35 8.10 21.12
N ASP A 442 29.58 9.27 21.70
CA ASP A 442 30.58 9.46 22.74
C ASP A 442 30.31 8.53 23.94
N GLY A 443 31.31 7.75 24.35
CA GLY A 443 31.26 6.85 25.50
C GLY A 443 30.82 5.40 25.20
N GLU A 444 30.39 5.08 23.98
CA GLU A 444 29.96 3.72 23.62
C GLU A 444 30.99 2.98 22.78
N THR A 445 31.10 1.67 23.02
CA THR A 445 32.04 0.80 22.28
C THR A 445 31.35 0.21 21.06
N THR A 446 31.95 0.40 19.88
CA THR A 446 31.50 -0.21 18.62
C THR A 446 32.57 -1.15 18.10
N VAL A 447 32.16 -2.25 17.48
CA VAL A 447 33.06 -3.31 17.00
C VAL A 447 32.90 -3.46 15.50
N VAL A 448 34.02 -3.57 14.77
CA VAL A 448 33.96 -3.94 13.34
C VAL A 448 33.75 -5.45 13.26
N ASP A 449 32.61 -5.86 12.71
CA ASP A 449 32.19 -7.26 12.64
C ASP A 449 32.70 -7.95 11.37
N ARG A 450 32.59 -7.26 10.23
CA ARG A 450 33.03 -7.79 8.93
C ARG A 450 33.60 -6.71 8.05
N VAL A 451 34.69 -7.03 7.34
CA VAL A 451 35.25 -6.19 6.26
C VAL A 451 35.18 -6.99 4.96
N MET A 452 34.58 -6.40 3.93
CA MET A 452 34.45 -7.00 2.61
C MET A 452 35.19 -6.14 1.59
N LEU A 453 35.98 -6.79 0.74
CA LEU A 453 36.67 -6.16 -0.40
C LEU A 453 35.96 -6.61 -1.67
N CYS A 454 35.44 -5.65 -2.43
CA CYS A 454 34.71 -5.92 -3.67
C CYS A 454 35.34 -5.10 -4.82
N SER A 455 35.73 -5.78 -5.90
CA SER A 455 36.17 -5.12 -7.14
C SER A 455 35.00 -5.07 -8.12
N ASP A 456 34.68 -3.87 -8.61
CA ASP A 456 33.72 -3.69 -9.71
C ASP A 456 34.33 -4.11 -11.06
N THR A 457 33.50 -4.21 -12.11
CA THR A 457 33.94 -4.49 -13.49
C THR A 457 34.88 -3.43 -14.08
N ASN A 458 34.99 -2.26 -13.44
CA ASN A 458 35.88 -1.16 -13.84
C ASN A 458 37.17 -1.11 -12.99
N ASP A 459 37.54 -2.23 -12.35
CA ASP A 459 38.68 -2.36 -11.41
C ASP A 459 38.66 -1.35 -10.25
N LYS A 460 37.49 -0.80 -9.95
CA LYS A 460 37.29 0.07 -8.79
C LYS A 460 37.16 -0.80 -7.55
N LEU A 461 38.10 -0.66 -6.64
CA LEU A 461 38.06 -1.34 -5.35
C LEU A 461 37.11 -0.59 -4.41
N SER A 462 36.12 -1.32 -3.91
CA SER A 462 35.22 -0.88 -2.86
C SER A 462 35.43 -1.71 -1.60
N ILE A 463 35.50 -1.04 -0.45
CA ILE A 463 35.67 -1.66 0.86
C ILE A 463 34.39 -1.41 1.65
N LYS A 464 33.72 -2.47 2.08
CA LYS A 464 32.50 -2.38 2.90
C LYS A 464 32.78 -2.94 4.28
N CYS A 465 32.75 -2.07 5.28
CA CYS A 465 32.88 -2.41 6.69
C CYS A 465 31.49 -2.47 7.33
N ILE A 466 31.18 -3.56 8.01
CA ILE A 466 30.00 -3.72 8.85
C ILE A 466 30.44 -3.51 10.29
N ILE A 467 29.87 -2.51 10.94
CA ILE A 467 30.12 -2.14 12.34
C ILE A 467 28.91 -2.59 13.14
N ARG A 468 29.15 -3.38 14.19
CA ARG A 468 28.14 -3.84 15.13
C ARG A 468 28.20 -3.01 16.40
N HIS A 469 27.03 -2.63 16.87
CA HIS A 469 26.84 -1.92 18.12
C HIS A 469 25.81 -2.67 18.98
N THR A 470 26.28 -3.27 20.07
CA THR A 470 25.42 -4.00 21.01
C THR A 470 24.84 -3.01 22.01
N ARG A 471 23.51 -2.86 22.00
CA ARG A 471 22.78 -1.94 22.87
C ARG A 471 21.90 -2.69 23.85
N ARG A 472 21.90 -2.21 25.09
CA ARG A 472 20.96 -2.64 26.12
C ARG A 472 19.81 -1.64 26.20
N PRO A 473 18.60 -2.07 26.57
CA PRO A 473 17.47 -1.16 26.72
C PRO A 473 17.69 -0.28 27.95
N GLU A 474 17.83 1.02 27.71
CA GLU A 474 18.00 2.03 28.75
C GLU A 474 16.66 2.72 29.07
N VAL A 475 16.70 3.64 30.04
CA VAL A 475 15.55 4.50 30.30
C VAL A 475 15.19 5.25 29.02
N TRP A 476 13.89 5.42 28.79
CA TRP A 476 13.24 5.98 27.62
C TRP A 476 13.24 5.08 26.37
N PHE A 477 13.60 3.80 26.50
CA PHE A 477 13.42 2.84 25.41
C PHE A 477 11.94 2.65 25.07
N ILE A 478 11.63 2.60 23.77
CA ILE A 478 10.26 2.51 23.25
C ILE A 478 9.90 1.06 22.93
N PHE A 479 8.80 0.59 23.50
CA PHE A 479 8.21 -0.72 23.26
C PHE A 479 6.86 -0.63 22.58
N ARG A 480 6.49 -1.70 21.88
CA ARG A 480 5.14 -1.89 21.37
C ARG A 480 4.49 -3.13 21.99
N ILE A 481 3.29 -2.92 22.49
CA ILE A 481 2.39 -3.98 22.96
C ILE A 481 1.09 -3.85 22.17
N HIS A 482 0.87 -4.74 21.21
CA HIS A 482 -0.31 -4.70 20.34
C HIS A 482 -0.49 -3.33 19.63
N LEU A 483 -1.43 -2.49 20.09
CA LEU A 483 -1.71 -1.14 19.57
C LEU A 483 -1.17 -0.01 20.47
N ILE A 484 -0.51 -0.34 21.59
CA ILE A 484 0.00 0.62 22.57
C ILE A 484 1.51 0.78 22.40
N LEU A 485 1.95 2.04 22.38
CA LEU A 485 3.34 2.44 22.44
C LEU A 485 3.66 2.82 23.88
N ALA A 486 4.78 2.35 24.42
CA ALA A 486 5.12 2.60 25.80
C ALA A 486 6.61 2.90 25.98
N LEU A 487 6.93 3.74 26.97
CA LEU A 487 8.29 4.19 27.28
C LEU A 487 8.77 3.62 28.60
N THR A 488 10.04 3.24 28.68
CA THR A 488 10.64 2.83 29.95
C THR A 488 10.98 4.07 30.77
N LEU A 489 10.49 4.24 32.00
CA LEU A 489 10.88 5.39 32.84
C LEU A 489 11.82 5.02 33.99
N LYS A 490 11.84 3.74 34.40
CA LYS A 490 12.72 3.30 35.48
C LYS A 490 13.10 1.83 35.34
N ASN A 491 14.35 1.53 35.67
CA ASN A 491 14.85 0.17 35.83
C ASN A 491 14.99 -0.13 37.33
N LEU A 492 14.14 -1.02 37.84
CA LEU A 492 14.08 -1.37 39.25
C LEU A 492 15.00 -2.55 39.58
N ALA A 493 15.66 -2.53 40.74
CA ALA A 493 16.42 -3.68 41.21
C ALA A 493 15.50 -4.85 41.58
N LEU A 494 16.01 -6.07 41.46
CA LEU A 494 15.25 -7.29 41.75
C LEU A 494 14.74 -7.37 43.20
N LYS A 495 15.45 -6.74 44.15
CA LYS A 495 15.06 -6.72 45.56
C LYS A 495 13.75 -5.96 45.82
N ASP A 496 13.49 -4.92 45.05
CA ASP A 496 12.31 -4.06 45.23
C ASP A 496 11.08 -4.60 44.49
N SER A 497 11.27 -5.59 43.63
CA SER A 497 10.22 -6.19 42.81
C SER A 497 9.24 -7.02 43.65
N PRO A 498 7.91 -6.88 43.50
CA PRO A 498 6.94 -7.78 44.12
C PRO A 498 7.17 -9.24 43.70
N ILE A 499 6.95 -10.15 44.65
CA ILE A 499 7.26 -11.58 44.50
C ILE A 499 5.95 -12.37 44.59
N LEU A 500 5.73 -13.29 43.65
CA LEU A 500 4.63 -14.25 43.71
C LEU A 500 4.87 -15.30 44.81
N TYR A 501 3.82 -15.80 45.45
CA TYR A 501 3.92 -16.89 46.44
C TYR A 501 4.64 -18.16 45.93
N LYS A 502 4.67 -18.38 44.61
CA LYS A 502 5.42 -19.43 43.90
C LYS A 502 6.87 -19.01 43.51
N PHE A 503 7.41 -17.95 44.09
CA PHE A 503 8.73 -17.35 43.81
C PHE A 503 8.95 -16.80 42.38
N PHE A 504 7.89 -16.58 41.61
CA PHE A 504 8.01 -15.89 40.32
C PHE A 504 8.13 -14.38 40.53
N ILE A 505 9.17 -13.79 39.93
CA ILE A 505 9.39 -12.35 39.90
C ILE A 505 9.05 -11.86 38.48
N PRO A 506 8.14 -10.88 38.32
CA PRO A 506 7.83 -10.32 37.00
C PRO A 506 9.08 -9.68 36.38
N SER A 507 9.23 -9.88 35.06
CA SER A 507 10.31 -9.29 34.29
C SER A 507 10.03 -7.83 33.91
N CYS A 508 8.74 -7.47 33.80
CA CYS A 508 8.27 -6.10 33.64
C CYS A 508 7.28 -5.79 34.78
N LEU A 509 7.63 -4.80 35.58
CA LEU A 509 6.80 -4.29 36.66
C LEU A 509 5.98 -3.15 36.10
N THR A 510 4.90 -3.54 35.44
CA THR A 510 3.66 -2.78 35.43
C THR A 510 3.59 -1.54 34.55
N ASP A 511 2.52 -1.53 33.75
CA ASP A 511 1.98 -0.37 33.05
C ASP A 511 1.03 0.36 34.03
N CYS A 512 1.31 1.61 34.44
CA CYS A 512 0.21 2.53 34.77
C CYS A 512 -0.24 3.14 33.45
N PRO A 513 -1.02 2.39 32.66
CA PRO A 513 -2.43 2.77 32.69
C PRO A 513 -3.35 1.61 32.31
N PHE A 514 -3.48 0.57 33.14
CA PHE A 514 -4.54 -0.42 32.88
C PHE A 514 -5.96 0.14 33.14
N ILE A 515 -6.09 1.15 34.02
CA ILE A 515 -7.38 1.80 34.31
C ILE A 515 -7.76 2.83 33.23
N PHE A 516 -6.81 3.66 32.76
CA PHE A 516 -7.12 4.66 31.73
C PHE A 516 -7.24 4.05 30.32
N CYS A 517 -6.41 3.06 29.95
CA CYS A 517 -6.48 2.44 28.61
C CYS A 517 -7.62 1.43 28.42
N LEU A 518 -8.07 0.67 29.41
CA LEU A 518 -9.22 -0.23 29.22
C LEU A 518 -10.54 0.53 29.13
N ILE A 519 -10.71 1.57 29.97
CA ILE A 519 -11.92 2.40 29.98
C ILE A 519 -11.93 3.32 28.75
N SER A 520 -10.80 3.92 28.38
CA SER A 520 -10.73 4.85 27.24
C SER A 520 -10.47 4.18 25.89
N ARG A 521 -9.52 3.22 25.81
CA ARG A 521 -9.11 2.57 24.54
C ARG A 521 -9.77 1.21 24.28
N MET A 522 -10.49 0.64 25.26
CA MET A 522 -11.27 -0.62 25.12
C MET A 522 -10.45 -1.82 24.59
N THR A 523 -9.16 -1.93 24.96
CA THR A 523 -8.22 -2.95 24.46
C THR A 523 -8.28 -4.29 25.23
N ILE A 524 -9.46 -4.90 25.31
CA ILE A 524 -9.71 -6.15 26.07
C ILE A 524 -8.84 -7.33 25.58
N GLY A 525 -8.44 -7.34 24.30
CA GLY A 525 -7.63 -8.41 23.72
C GLY A 525 -6.32 -8.68 24.46
N LYS A 526 -5.70 -7.66 25.06
CA LYS A 526 -4.46 -7.82 25.85
C LYS A 526 -4.67 -8.62 27.14
N MET A 527 -5.85 -8.50 27.77
CA MET A 527 -6.20 -9.30 28.95
C MET A 527 -6.38 -10.78 28.57
N ILE A 528 -7.04 -11.02 27.43
CA ILE A 528 -7.25 -12.38 26.93
C ILE A 528 -5.90 -13.01 26.54
N GLU A 529 -4.99 -12.25 25.93
CA GLU A 529 -3.63 -12.67 25.61
C GLU A 529 -2.85 -13.06 26.88
N LEU A 530 -2.92 -12.26 27.95
CA LEU A 530 -2.22 -12.55 29.22
C LEU A 530 -2.70 -13.86 29.85
N ILE A 531 -4.03 -14.04 29.94
CA ILE A 531 -4.62 -15.24 30.55
C ILE A 531 -4.35 -16.47 29.65
N GLY A 532 -4.49 -16.32 28.33
CA GLY A 532 -4.17 -17.37 27.35
C GLY A 532 -2.69 -17.75 27.37
N GLY A 533 -1.78 -16.79 27.41
CA GLY A 533 -0.34 -17.04 27.53
C GLY A 533 0.01 -17.79 28.82
N LYS A 534 -0.61 -17.40 29.94
CA LYS A 534 -0.40 -18.06 31.23
C LYS A 534 -0.90 -19.51 31.23
N ALA A 535 -2.10 -19.74 30.69
CA ALA A 535 -2.64 -21.09 30.52
C ALA A 535 -1.79 -21.95 29.58
N GLY A 536 -1.22 -21.33 28.54
CA GLY A 536 -0.42 -22.01 27.53
C GLY A 536 0.92 -22.48 28.06
N VAL A 537 1.61 -21.60 28.79
CA VAL A 537 2.85 -21.97 29.49
C VAL A 537 2.59 -23.04 30.55
N SER A 538 1.47 -22.96 31.26
CA SER A 538 1.13 -23.94 32.31
C SER A 538 0.79 -25.33 31.75
N SER A 539 0.13 -25.38 30.58
CA SER A 539 -0.29 -26.63 29.92
C SER A 539 0.72 -27.15 28.89
N GLY A 540 1.77 -26.39 28.57
CA GLY A 540 2.74 -26.72 27.52
C GLY A 540 2.18 -26.62 26.10
N ARG A 541 1.08 -25.89 25.89
CA ARG A 541 0.41 -25.71 24.59
C ARG A 541 0.40 -24.23 24.17
N PHE A 542 0.50 -23.98 22.87
CA PHE A 542 0.21 -22.66 22.33
C PHE A 542 -1.31 -22.44 22.24
N HIS A 543 -1.80 -21.44 22.95
CA HIS A 543 -3.17 -20.95 22.77
C HIS A 543 -3.26 -20.01 21.58
N TYR A 544 -4.38 -20.07 20.87
CA TYR A 544 -4.60 -19.28 19.67
C TYR A 544 -5.66 -18.20 19.90
N GLY A 545 -5.34 -16.97 19.49
CA GLY A 545 -6.22 -15.80 19.55
C GLY A 545 -6.66 -15.32 18.16
N SER A 546 -7.02 -16.24 17.27
CA SER A 546 -7.42 -15.93 15.89
C SER A 546 -8.67 -15.04 15.85
N ALA A 547 -8.69 -14.05 14.94
CA ALA A 547 -9.82 -13.13 14.83
C ALA A 547 -11.13 -13.87 14.52
N PHE A 548 -12.23 -13.43 15.16
CA PHE A 548 -13.60 -13.96 15.01
C PHE A 548 -13.85 -15.40 15.48
N GLY A 549 -12.83 -16.10 15.98
CA GLY A 549 -12.93 -17.38 16.67
C GLY A 549 -13.71 -18.47 15.93
N GLU A 550 -13.03 -19.33 15.18
CA GLU A 550 -13.71 -20.40 14.46
C GLU A 550 -14.13 -21.58 15.36
N PRO A 551 -15.26 -22.26 15.08
CA PRO A 551 -15.70 -23.46 15.79
C PRO A 551 -14.72 -24.65 15.71
N SER A 552 -13.71 -24.56 14.84
CA SER A 552 -12.70 -25.59 14.57
C SER A 552 -11.62 -25.71 15.64
N GLY A 553 -11.63 -24.87 16.69
CA GLY A 553 -10.68 -24.95 17.81
C GLY A 553 -9.36 -24.20 17.58
N ASN A 554 -9.30 -23.34 16.56
CA ASN A 554 -8.17 -22.45 16.28
C ASN A 554 -8.26 -21.10 17.04
N ALA A 555 -9.25 -20.95 17.91
CA ALA A 555 -9.33 -19.89 18.89
C ALA A 555 -9.85 -20.46 20.20
N ASP A 556 -9.04 -20.36 21.24
CA ASP A 556 -9.44 -20.85 22.56
C ASP A 556 -10.38 -19.83 23.21
N LYS A 557 -11.54 -20.30 23.69
CA LYS A 557 -12.48 -19.44 24.40
C LYS A 557 -11.92 -19.13 25.79
N VAL A 558 -12.33 -17.99 26.35
CA VAL A 558 -11.94 -17.59 27.71
C VAL A 558 -12.33 -18.66 28.73
N GLU A 559 -13.49 -19.32 28.54
CA GLU A 559 -13.95 -20.42 29.41
C GLU A 559 -12.98 -21.61 29.42
N ASP A 560 -12.49 -22.03 28.25
CA ASP A 560 -11.54 -23.14 28.11
C ASP A 560 -10.18 -22.81 28.74
N ILE A 561 -9.73 -21.56 28.56
CA ILE A 561 -8.52 -21.02 29.15
C ILE A 561 -8.64 -21.00 30.69
N SER A 562 -9.76 -20.49 31.22
CA SER A 562 -10.03 -20.44 32.66
C SER A 562 -10.07 -21.84 33.28
N ASN A 563 -10.72 -22.81 32.62
CA ASN A 563 -10.72 -24.21 33.06
C ASN A 563 -9.30 -24.80 33.10
N THR A 564 -8.46 -24.45 32.11
CA THR A 564 -7.07 -24.88 32.05
C THR A 564 -6.25 -24.28 33.20
N LEU A 565 -6.46 -23.01 33.55
CA LEU A 565 -5.79 -22.39 34.70
C LEU A 565 -6.17 -23.04 36.03
N VAL A 566 -7.46 -23.32 36.24
CA VAL A 566 -7.94 -23.99 37.46
C VAL A 566 -7.32 -25.38 37.61
N LYS A 567 -7.23 -26.15 36.52
CA LYS A 567 -6.57 -27.48 36.53
C LYS A 567 -5.12 -27.44 37.00
N HIS A 568 -4.41 -26.33 36.76
CA HIS A 568 -3.01 -26.15 37.16
C HIS A 568 -2.84 -25.35 38.47
N GLY A 569 -3.94 -25.17 39.23
CA GLY A 569 -3.90 -24.50 40.54
C GLY A 569 -3.66 -22.99 40.45
N PHE A 570 -4.12 -22.34 39.37
CA PHE A 570 -4.20 -20.89 39.25
C PHE A 570 -5.65 -20.42 39.36
N SER A 571 -5.84 -19.13 39.63
CA SER A 571 -7.17 -18.51 39.60
C SER A 571 -7.77 -18.57 38.20
N TYR A 572 -9.07 -18.85 38.09
CA TYR A 572 -9.82 -18.83 36.82
C TYR A 572 -9.77 -17.45 36.15
N ASN A 573 -9.60 -16.38 36.94
CA ASN A 573 -9.45 -15.00 36.48
C ASN A 573 -8.00 -14.66 36.09
N GLY A 574 -7.03 -15.54 36.31
CA GLY A 574 -5.60 -15.26 36.08
C GLY A 574 -4.96 -14.25 37.04
N LYS A 575 -5.71 -13.73 38.03
CA LYS A 575 -5.20 -12.87 39.10
C LYS A 575 -4.49 -13.70 40.17
N ASP A 576 -3.35 -13.20 40.63
CA ASP A 576 -2.54 -13.84 41.67
C ASP A 576 -2.35 -12.93 42.89
N LEU A 577 -2.02 -13.55 44.02
CA LEU A 577 -1.58 -12.86 45.24
C LEU A 577 -0.08 -12.58 45.17
N LEU A 578 0.30 -11.30 45.22
CA LEU A 578 1.69 -10.86 45.25
C LEU A 578 2.05 -10.30 46.63
N TYR A 579 3.32 -10.44 47.00
CA TYR A 579 3.91 -9.85 48.19
C TYR A 579 4.74 -8.63 47.84
N SER A 580 4.69 -7.60 48.68
CA SER A 580 5.51 -6.40 48.50
C SER A 580 6.99 -6.71 48.75
N GLY A 581 7.84 -6.40 47.77
CA GLY A 581 9.30 -6.46 47.90
C GLY A 581 9.94 -5.12 48.31
N ALA A 582 9.18 -4.02 48.31
CA ALA A 582 9.73 -2.68 48.49
C ALA A 582 10.18 -2.40 49.94
N LEU A 583 11.40 -1.89 50.08
CA LEU A 583 12.03 -1.53 51.37
C LEU A 583 11.60 -0.15 51.92
N LEU A 584 10.69 0.56 51.24
CA LEU A 584 10.47 2.00 51.47
C LEU A 584 9.51 2.33 52.63
N HIS A 585 8.89 1.34 53.26
CA HIS A 585 8.23 1.47 54.55
C HIS A 585 8.50 0.16 55.30
N CYS A 586 8.68 0.19 56.63
CA CYS A 586 9.01 -0.94 57.50
C CYS A 586 7.95 -2.07 57.54
N ILE A 587 7.52 -2.58 56.40
CA ILE A 587 6.47 -3.59 56.24
C ILE A 587 6.96 -4.62 55.20
N LEU A 588 7.93 -5.43 55.60
CA LEU A 588 8.49 -6.51 54.77
C LEU A 588 7.47 -7.63 54.57
N GLY A 589 7.31 -8.09 53.32
CA GLY A 589 6.70 -9.38 53.04
C GLY A 589 5.21 -9.48 53.36
N GLN A 590 4.50 -8.36 53.47
CA GLN A 590 3.04 -8.38 53.54
C GLN A 590 2.42 -8.61 52.15
N PRO A 591 1.31 -9.37 52.08
CA PRO A 591 0.56 -9.51 50.84
C PRO A 591 -0.03 -8.16 50.44
N LEU A 592 -0.07 -7.88 49.14
CA LEU A 592 -0.82 -6.74 48.62
C LEU A 592 -2.31 -6.95 48.91
N GLU A 593 -3.03 -5.87 49.25
CA GLU A 593 -4.46 -5.92 49.55
C GLU A 593 -5.32 -6.38 48.35
N ALA A 594 -4.84 -6.13 47.13
CA ALA A 594 -5.53 -6.47 45.89
C ALA A 594 -4.81 -7.60 45.12
N TYR A 595 -5.59 -8.47 44.48
CA TYR A 595 -5.08 -9.46 43.56
C TYR A 595 -4.65 -8.82 42.23
N ILE A 596 -3.46 -9.19 41.76
CA ILE A 596 -2.81 -8.58 40.61
C ILE A 596 -2.91 -9.51 39.39
N PHE A 597 -3.27 -8.98 38.23
CA PHE A 597 -3.18 -9.74 36.98
C PHE A 597 -1.71 -9.93 36.60
N MET A 598 -1.29 -11.18 36.43
CA MET A 598 0.08 -11.52 36.08
C MET A 598 0.12 -12.64 35.06
N GLY A 599 0.91 -12.47 34.01
CA GLY A 599 1.10 -13.48 32.97
C GLY A 599 2.08 -13.03 31.88
N PRO A 600 2.45 -13.95 30.97
CA PRO A 600 3.32 -13.64 29.85
C PRO A 600 2.56 -12.87 28.76
N ILE A 601 3.14 -11.79 28.25
CA ILE A 601 2.68 -11.01 27.10
C ILE A 601 3.82 -10.88 26.10
N TYR A 602 3.52 -10.87 24.80
CA TYR A 602 4.53 -10.70 23.76
C TYR A 602 4.86 -9.21 23.51
N TYR A 603 6.10 -8.81 23.78
CA TYR A 603 6.61 -7.45 23.53
C TYR A 603 7.39 -7.39 22.23
N GLN A 604 7.03 -6.43 21.37
CA GLN A 604 7.79 -6.13 20.16
C GLN A 604 8.81 -5.03 20.42
N LYS A 605 10.03 -5.26 19.94
CA LYS A 605 11.12 -4.28 19.99
C LYS A 605 10.94 -3.28 18.85
N LEU A 606 11.10 -2.00 19.12
CA LEU A 606 11.06 -0.96 18.10
C LEU A 606 12.44 -0.36 17.86
N LYS A 607 12.67 0.10 16.63
CA LYS A 607 13.92 0.72 16.19
C LYS A 607 14.24 2.08 16.81
N HIS A 608 13.31 2.66 17.57
CA HIS A 608 13.40 4.04 18.01
C HIS A 608 14.06 4.12 19.39
N MET A 609 15.39 4.27 19.40
CA MET A 609 16.16 4.44 20.62
C MET A 609 16.45 5.91 20.94
N VAL A 610 16.68 6.19 22.21
CA VAL A 610 16.97 7.53 22.73
C VAL A 610 18.37 7.98 22.34
N LEU A 611 19.35 7.06 22.34
CA LEU A 611 20.71 7.31 21.85
C LEU A 611 20.71 7.84 20.41
N ASP A 612 19.79 7.36 19.56
CA ASP A 612 19.64 7.84 18.18
C ASP A 612 18.84 9.14 18.05
N LYS A 613 18.27 9.65 19.15
CA LYS A 613 17.45 10.86 19.18
C LYS A 613 18.08 11.98 20.00
N MET A 614 18.97 11.68 20.93
CA MET A 614 19.67 12.66 21.73
C MET A 614 20.50 13.55 20.79
N HIS A 615 20.16 14.84 20.80
CA HIS A 615 20.83 15.85 20.00
C HIS A 615 20.88 17.15 20.78
N ALA A 616 22.07 17.71 20.91
CA ALA A 616 22.30 18.97 21.56
C ALA A 616 23.29 19.77 20.71
N ARG A 617 23.06 21.07 20.62
CA ARG A 617 23.94 21.98 19.89
C ARG A 617 24.15 23.25 20.72
N ALA A 618 25.40 23.51 21.09
CA ALA A 618 25.79 24.77 21.73
C ALA A 618 26.14 25.83 20.67
N SER A 619 27.09 25.51 19.79
CA SER A 619 27.47 26.29 18.61
C SER A 619 27.83 25.32 17.48
N GLY A 620 27.82 25.77 16.23
CA GLY A 620 28.08 24.86 15.11
C GLY A 620 28.04 25.54 13.74
N PRO A 621 28.18 24.77 12.65
CA PRO A 621 28.28 25.30 11.30
C PRO A 621 26.97 26.01 10.89
N ARG A 622 27.13 27.08 10.11
CA ARG A 622 26.02 27.87 9.56
C ARG A 622 26.01 27.75 8.05
N VAL A 623 24.82 27.76 7.47
CA VAL A 623 24.65 27.80 6.02
C VAL A 623 25.23 29.13 5.51
N LEU A 624 26.08 29.08 4.49
CA LEU A 624 26.78 30.26 3.99
C LEU A 624 25.82 31.37 3.53
N LEU A 625 24.71 30.98 2.88
CA LEU A 625 23.75 31.91 2.31
C LEU A 625 22.92 32.65 3.37
N THR A 626 22.24 31.91 4.25
CA THR A 626 21.30 32.49 5.22
C THR A 626 21.94 32.81 6.57
N ARG A 627 23.18 32.36 6.79
CA ARG A 627 23.87 32.35 8.10
C ARG A 627 23.06 31.67 9.21
N GLN A 628 22.02 30.91 8.86
CA GLN A 628 21.23 30.14 9.79
C GLN A 628 22.01 28.88 10.19
N PRO A 629 21.73 28.31 11.38
CA PRO A 629 22.16 26.96 11.73
C PRO A 629 21.86 25.98 10.57
N THR A 630 22.80 25.07 10.30
CA THR A 630 22.54 23.93 9.40
C THR A 630 21.28 23.17 9.80
N GLU A 631 20.61 22.56 8.81
CA GLU A 631 19.46 21.68 9.06
C GLU A 631 19.91 20.23 9.25
N GLY A 632 19.28 19.54 10.20
CA GLY A 632 19.42 18.10 10.42
C GLY A 632 20.56 17.68 11.36
N ARG A 633 20.33 16.62 12.14
CA ARG A 633 21.25 16.08 13.16
C ARG A 633 22.63 15.70 12.60
N SER A 634 22.68 15.06 11.43
CA SER A 634 23.93 14.60 10.79
C SER A 634 24.88 15.73 10.39
N ARG A 635 24.36 16.95 10.25
CA ARG A 635 25.12 18.17 9.94
C ARG A 635 25.28 19.08 11.15
N ASP A 636 25.10 18.53 12.35
CA ASP A 636 25.11 19.26 13.62
C ASP A 636 24.13 20.44 13.60
N GLY A 637 22.90 20.17 13.13
CA GLY A 637 21.89 21.19 12.88
C GLY A 637 21.25 21.76 14.15
N GLY A 638 20.71 22.97 14.05
CA GLY A 638 19.95 23.58 15.15
C GLY A 638 18.54 23.00 15.28
N LEU A 639 17.90 23.17 16.44
CA LEU A 639 16.47 22.93 16.58
C LEU A 639 15.70 24.07 15.91
N ALA A 640 14.69 23.74 15.11
CA ALA A 640 13.83 24.74 14.49
C ALA A 640 12.85 25.28 15.54
N SER A 641 12.97 26.57 15.90
CA SER A 641 11.90 27.27 16.63
C SER A 641 10.84 27.68 15.63
N LEU A 642 9.62 27.15 15.76
CA LEU A 642 8.48 27.51 14.90
C LEU A 642 7.90 28.90 15.23
N TYR A 643 8.41 29.58 16.25
CA TYR A 643 8.05 30.95 16.61
C TYR A 643 9.27 31.85 16.49
N ILE A 644 9.39 32.53 15.35
CA ILE A 644 10.13 33.78 15.25
C ILE A 644 9.06 34.88 15.25
N LEU A 645 8.74 35.39 16.43
CA LEU A 645 8.20 36.74 16.53
C LEU A 645 9.29 37.66 15.96
N GLN A 646 8.94 38.39 14.90
CA GLN A 646 9.65 39.58 14.47
C GLN A 646 9.67 40.57 15.64
N PHE A 647 10.66 40.46 16.53
CA PHE A 647 11.10 41.62 17.30
C PHE A 647 12.05 42.39 16.39
N TYR A 648 11.46 43.34 15.67
CA TYR A 648 12.19 44.48 15.14
C TYR A 648 12.95 45.16 16.29
N ASP A 649 14.21 45.49 16.01
CA ASP A 649 15.11 46.24 16.86
C ASP A 649 14.43 47.40 17.61
N TYR A 650 14.39 47.29 18.95
CA TYR A 650 14.50 48.46 19.81
C TYR A 650 15.72 48.26 20.70
N GLY A 651 16.60 49.26 20.65
CA GLY A 651 17.98 49.23 21.17
C GLY A 651 18.12 48.99 22.67
N PRO A 652 19.39 48.91 23.14
CA PRO A 652 19.71 48.42 24.47
C PRO A 652 19.31 49.45 25.51
N SER A 653 18.30 49.12 26.33
CA SER A 653 18.16 49.73 27.65
C SER A 653 18.65 48.71 28.67
N THR A 654 19.82 49.04 29.21
CA THR A 654 20.44 48.49 30.41
C THR A 654 19.41 48.26 31.51
N LEU A 655 19.31 47.03 32.01
CA LEU A 655 18.85 46.75 33.36
C LEU A 655 19.59 45.52 33.87
N SER A 656 20.62 45.81 34.66
CA SER A 656 21.33 44.91 35.56
C SER A 656 20.40 44.43 36.68
N CYS A 657 20.32 43.12 36.86
CA CYS A 657 20.38 42.38 38.13
C CYS A 657 20.42 40.88 37.83
#